data_AF-A0A9P6K5A9-F1
#
_entry.id   AF-A0A9P6K5A9-F1
#
_cell.length_a   1.000
_cell.length_b   1.000
_cell.length_c   1.000
_cell.angle_alpha   90.00
_cell.angle_beta   90.00
_cell.angle_gamma   90.00
#
_symmetry.space_group_name_H-M   'P 1'
#
loop_
_entity.id
_entity.type
_entity.pdbx_description
1 polymer ?
#
loop_
_entity_poly.entity_id
_entity_poly.type
_entity_poly.pdbx_seq_one_letter_code
_entity_poly.pdbx_strand_id
1 'polypeptide(L)'
;MHFSAVAIATALIAVANAQSAYFPFPPEGACVAGCTDSVGKSYFPQYNDVDEYGSAFIESLSYTFESGSENTIKFMMDSGMCMGSCPADELTLYRQQYPSKKLWYQANKSGTPPPRPVTTTTTTTTTTTTTTTTTTVAPTPTTPVLDPAFPFIPNGACVAACTLEAGLALNPNYSENPKSPYFWESIAYSYIRGSANNMKFMVQAGTCMAPCPADQLALYKAQYSDQVNWYNANKPATTTTTAPTTTTTTTSAPPVVTTTPPGVDPAYPFQPNGPCVQNCINTVGKDMFPNFTDDPKSPYFFESLSYSFESGSENTRNFMTSVGMCQGKCPAAENALYSSQFAAQKAWYNANKPQPTTVAPTIPTTTTTTTTTTTSAPPVVTTTPPSVDPAYPFQPNGPCVQNCINTVGKDMFPNFTDDPKSPYFFESLSYSFESGSENTRNFMTSVGMCQGKCPAAENALYSSQFAAQKAWYNANKPQPTTDPKSAYFIQSLAYTFESGSANTGKFMTDAGICMGACPVEELDLYRAQYDAQKAWYNANKNSSGGGDGGGDTTNPGGDPTAPPTGPITPPAGGFDYPFTANGPCVQGCTLETGKAMFPNYSEDPTSPYFIQSLGYSFESGSDNTQEFMTKAGMCMGKCPAAELELYTNQFTAQKAWYLANKNAGLNATATPTGPVTPTDPATGLPTTVPSTGGDQGSSAVKFAASGLATLLAVVSALVVVA
;
A
#
# COMPACT_ATOMS: atom_id res chain seq x y z
N MET A 1 -11.17 -52.07 14.15
CA MET A 1 -10.13 -52.04 13.10
C MET A 1 -9.35 -50.73 13.26
N HIS A 2 -8.25 -50.72 14.03
CA HIS A 2 -7.47 -49.50 14.34
C HIS A 2 -6.02 -49.54 13.81
N PHE A 3 -5.73 -50.44 12.87
CA PHE A 3 -4.38 -50.62 12.33
C PHE A 3 -4.09 -49.81 11.04
N SER A 4 -5.08 -49.13 10.45
CA SER A 4 -4.88 -48.39 9.19
C SER A 4 -4.46 -46.91 9.37
N ALA A 5 -4.70 -46.29 10.52
CA ALA A 5 -4.31 -44.88 10.75
C ALA A 5 -2.79 -44.71 11.03
N VAL A 6 -2.16 -45.70 11.67
CA VAL A 6 -0.73 -45.64 12.04
C VAL A 6 0.19 -45.81 10.82
N ALA A 7 -0.26 -46.53 9.78
CA ALA A 7 0.50 -46.73 8.55
C ALA A 7 0.55 -45.47 7.65
N ILE A 8 -0.47 -44.60 7.71
CA ILE A 8 -0.51 -43.35 6.93
C ILE A 8 0.41 -42.29 7.57
N ALA A 9 0.43 -42.20 8.91
CA ALA A 9 1.31 -41.28 9.63
C ALA A 9 2.81 -41.61 9.48
N THR A 10 3.18 -42.90 9.43
CA THR A 10 4.58 -43.31 9.25
C THR A 10 5.07 -43.16 7.80
N ALA A 11 4.19 -43.28 6.80
CA ALA A 11 4.53 -43.02 5.40
C ALA A 11 4.78 -41.52 5.12
N LEU A 12 4.02 -40.61 5.74
CA LEU A 12 4.22 -39.16 5.62
C LEU A 12 5.56 -38.70 6.22
N ILE A 13 6.01 -39.29 7.34
CA ILE A 13 7.29 -38.93 8.00
C ILE A 13 8.51 -39.38 7.17
N ALA A 14 8.39 -40.49 6.42
CA ALA A 14 9.47 -40.98 5.57
C ALA A 14 9.63 -40.17 4.27
N VAL A 15 8.55 -39.58 3.74
CA VAL A 15 8.58 -38.70 2.57
C VAL A 15 9.01 -37.27 2.95
N ALA A 16 8.65 -36.79 4.14
CA ALA A 16 8.94 -35.42 4.58
C ALA A 16 10.41 -35.13 4.95
N ASN A 17 11.26 -36.16 5.08
CA ASN A 17 12.69 -35.98 5.38
C ASN A 17 13.58 -35.84 4.13
N ALA A 18 13.03 -36.02 2.93
CA ALA A 18 13.70 -35.70 1.68
C ALA A 18 13.18 -34.35 1.19
N GLN A 19 13.67 -33.25 1.77
CA GLN A 19 13.39 -31.91 1.22
C GLN A 19 13.84 -31.89 -0.24
N SER A 20 12.92 -31.70 -1.19
CA SER A 20 13.34 -31.55 -2.57
C SER A 20 14.13 -30.26 -2.74
N ALA A 21 15.03 -30.27 -3.72
CA ALA A 21 15.67 -29.04 -4.19
C ALA A 21 14.66 -28.05 -4.79
N TYR A 22 13.44 -28.51 -5.13
CA TYR A 22 12.40 -27.67 -5.73
C TYR A 22 11.66 -26.84 -4.68
N PHE A 23 11.22 -27.46 -3.57
CA PHE A 23 10.54 -26.78 -2.47
C PHE A 23 11.34 -26.96 -1.17
N PRO A 24 12.35 -26.09 -0.93
CA PRO A 24 13.36 -26.29 0.12
C PRO A 24 12.88 -25.81 1.49
N PHE A 25 11.64 -26.12 1.87
CA PHE A 25 11.08 -25.76 3.16
C PHE A 25 10.86 -27.01 4.00
N PRO A 26 11.35 -27.04 5.27
CA PRO A 26 11.03 -28.13 6.16
C PRO A 26 9.51 -28.25 6.36
N PRO A 27 8.97 -29.46 6.53
CA PRO A 27 7.59 -29.63 6.99
C PRO A 27 7.38 -28.87 8.30
N GLU A 28 6.26 -28.17 8.43
CA GLU A 28 5.95 -27.30 9.60
C GLU A 28 5.49 -28.10 10.83
N GLY A 29 5.42 -29.42 10.68
CA GLY A 29 4.91 -30.36 11.68
C GLY A 29 3.63 -31.04 11.22
N ALA A 30 3.24 -32.10 11.94
CA ALA A 30 2.14 -32.96 11.51
C ALA A 30 0.77 -32.32 11.76
N CYS A 31 0.63 -31.49 12.81
CA CYS A 31 -0.61 -30.80 13.11
C CYS A 31 -0.87 -29.68 12.11
N VAL A 32 0.12 -28.83 11.85
CA VAL A 32 -0.03 -27.71 10.88
C VAL A 32 -0.34 -28.25 9.48
N ALA A 33 0.44 -29.21 8.99
CA ALA A 33 0.20 -29.82 7.68
C ALA A 33 -1.16 -30.53 7.59
N GLY A 34 -1.59 -31.22 8.65
CA GLY A 34 -2.92 -31.83 8.71
C GLY A 34 -4.05 -30.79 8.68
N CYS A 35 -3.87 -29.67 9.36
CA CYS A 35 -4.84 -28.57 9.37
C CYS A 35 -4.95 -27.88 8.02
N THR A 36 -3.83 -27.50 7.40
CA THR A 36 -3.85 -26.83 6.09
C THR A 36 -4.38 -27.75 4.99
N ASP A 37 -4.01 -29.04 5.00
CA ASP A 37 -4.54 -30.05 4.07
C ASP A 37 -6.05 -30.26 4.25
N SER A 38 -6.52 -30.43 5.49
CA SER A 38 -7.96 -30.64 5.78
C SER A 38 -8.80 -29.43 5.39
N VAL A 39 -8.35 -28.22 5.74
CA VAL A 39 -9.05 -26.97 5.40
C VAL A 39 -8.99 -26.76 3.88
N GLY A 40 -7.81 -26.90 3.29
CA GLY A 40 -7.62 -26.74 1.85
C GLY A 40 -8.50 -27.67 1.02
N LYS A 41 -8.65 -28.94 1.42
CA LYS A 41 -9.54 -29.91 0.76
C LYS A 41 -11.02 -29.55 0.82
N SER A 42 -11.43 -28.72 1.77
CA SER A 42 -12.81 -28.21 1.83
C SER A 42 -13.10 -27.13 0.76
N TYR A 43 -12.06 -26.41 0.30
CA TYR A 43 -12.14 -25.40 -0.75
C TYR A 43 -11.78 -25.93 -2.13
N PHE A 44 -10.81 -26.83 -2.17
CA PHE A 44 -10.24 -27.39 -3.38
C PHE A 44 -9.98 -28.89 -3.16
N PRO A 45 -10.82 -29.81 -3.68
CA PRO A 45 -10.70 -31.23 -3.37
C PRO A 45 -9.36 -31.88 -3.71
N GLN A 46 -8.58 -31.27 -4.62
CA GLN A 46 -7.23 -31.70 -5.00
C GLN A 46 -6.13 -31.01 -4.19
N TYR A 47 -6.49 -30.21 -3.19
CA TYR A 47 -5.54 -29.48 -2.36
C TYR A 47 -4.50 -30.42 -1.78
N ASN A 48 -3.24 -30.03 -1.97
CA ASN A 48 -2.07 -30.73 -1.49
C ASN A 48 -0.90 -29.76 -1.49
N ASP A 49 -0.64 -29.15 -0.33
CA ASP A 49 0.51 -28.27 -0.07
C ASP A 49 1.74 -29.03 0.47
N VAL A 50 1.68 -30.37 0.47
CA VAL A 50 2.75 -31.26 0.99
C VAL A 50 3.48 -31.99 -0.14
N ASP A 51 2.80 -32.39 -1.21
CA ASP A 51 3.41 -33.06 -2.37
C ASP A 51 3.84 -32.04 -3.42
N GLU A 52 5.10 -31.60 -3.37
CA GLU A 52 5.64 -30.56 -4.25
C GLU A 52 5.66 -30.94 -5.75
N TYR A 53 5.47 -32.21 -6.07
CA TYR A 53 5.42 -32.73 -7.44
C TYR A 53 3.99 -32.92 -7.95
N GLY A 54 2.99 -32.70 -7.09
CA GLY A 54 1.58 -32.79 -7.46
C GLY A 54 1.19 -31.67 -8.42
N SER A 55 0.36 -31.97 -9.42
CA SER A 55 -0.14 -30.95 -10.37
C SER A 55 -0.93 -29.83 -9.69
N ALA A 56 -1.47 -30.11 -8.50
CA ALA A 56 -2.27 -29.20 -7.68
C ALA A 56 -1.43 -28.39 -6.66
N PHE A 57 -0.12 -28.61 -6.57
CA PHE A 57 0.73 -28.03 -5.51
C PHE A 57 0.74 -26.49 -5.54
N ILE A 58 1.08 -25.90 -6.70
CA ILE A 58 1.13 -24.43 -6.87
C ILE A 58 -0.26 -23.81 -6.65
N GLU A 59 -1.31 -24.46 -7.14
CA GLU A 59 -2.69 -24.02 -6.91
C GLU A 59 -3.07 -24.06 -5.43
N SER A 60 -2.65 -25.10 -4.69
CA SER A 60 -2.88 -25.21 -3.25
C SER A 60 -2.20 -24.08 -2.48
N LEU A 61 -0.95 -23.76 -2.83
CA LEU A 61 -0.22 -22.64 -2.23
C LEU A 61 -0.87 -21.27 -2.50
N SER A 62 -1.63 -21.13 -3.59
CA SER A 62 -2.34 -19.88 -3.90
C SER A 62 -3.36 -19.49 -2.82
N TYR A 63 -4.04 -20.48 -2.21
CA TYR A 63 -4.98 -20.25 -1.10
C TYR A 63 -4.29 -19.70 0.15
N THR A 64 -2.99 -19.92 0.31
CA THR A 64 -2.21 -19.40 1.44
C THR A 64 -1.57 -18.04 1.13
N PHE A 65 -1.14 -17.81 -0.11
CA PHE A 65 -0.20 -16.73 -0.45
C PHE A 65 -0.71 -15.67 -1.45
N GLU A 66 -1.77 -15.92 -2.22
CA GLU A 66 -2.40 -14.90 -3.08
C GLU A 66 -3.25 -13.96 -2.22
N SER A 67 -2.80 -12.73 -2.02
CA SER A 67 -3.57 -11.73 -1.26
C SER A 67 -4.77 -11.23 -2.05
N GLY A 68 -5.91 -11.08 -1.38
CA GLY A 68 -7.07 -10.38 -1.92
C GLY A 68 -8.13 -11.25 -2.58
N SER A 69 -7.89 -12.56 -2.73
CA SER A 69 -8.95 -13.50 -3.10
C SER A 69 -9.81 -13.87 -1.88
N GLU A 70 -11.12 -14.01 -2.07
CA GLU A 70 -12.04 -14.44 -1.01
C GLU A 70 -11.68 -15.82 -0.46
N ASN A 71 -11.26 -16.73 -1.35
CA ASN A 71 -10.80 -18.06 -1.02
C ASN A 71 -9.55 -18.03 -0.12
N THR A 72 -8.61 -17.12 -0.37
CA THR A 72 -7.43 -16.94 0.50
C THR A 72 -7.86 -16.43 1.88
N ILE A 73 -8.76 -15.45 1.95
CA ILE A 73 -9.21 -14.89 3.23
C ILE A 73 -9.91 -15.97 4.07
N LYS A 74 -10.82 -16.73 3.45
CA LYS A 74 -11.54 -17.84 4.09
C LYS A 74 -10.60 -18.97 4.50
N PHE A 75 -9.71 -19.40 3.61
CA PHE A 75 -8.70 -20.40 3.91
C PHE A 75 -7.82 -19.98 5.08
N MET A 76 -7.30 -18.75 5.09
CA MET A 76 -6.43 -18.24 6.17
C MET A 76 -7.17 -18.14 7.51
N MET A 77 -8.47 -17.81 7.49
CA MET A 77 -9.31 -17.78 8.70
C MET A 77 -9.52 -19.19 9.26
N ASP A 78 -9.97 -20.13 8.41
CA ASP A 78 -10.29 -21.50 8.82
C ASP A 78 -9.04 -22.30 9.20
N SER A 79 -7.96 -22.16 8.43
CA SER A 79 -6.67 -22.76 8.75
C SER A 79 -6.11 -22.16 10.02
N GLY A 80 -6.25 -20.84 10.26
CA GLY A 80 -5.91 -20.19 11.51
C GLY A 80 -6.67 -20.75 12.71
N MET A 81 -7.98 -20.98 12.58
CA MET A 81 -8.81 -21.60 13.62
C MET A 81 -8.38 -23.06 13.89
N CYS A 82 -8.12 -23.84 12.84
CA CYS A 82 -7.65 -25.22 12.97
C CYS A 82 -6.28 -25.27 13.68
N MET A 83 -5.34 -24.44 13.20
CA MET A 83 -3.99 -24.32 13.72
C MET A 83 -3.94 -23.82 15.17
N GLY A 84 -4.99 -23.16 15.67
CA GLY A 84 -5.06 -22.69 17.06
C GLY A 84 -4.90 -23.79 18.11
N SER A 85 -5.13 -25.06 17.75
CA SER A 85 -4.92 -26.23 18.61
C SER A 85 -3.55 -26.90 18.44
N CYS A 86 -2.73 -26.46 17.49
CA CYS A 86 -1.45 -27.07 17.19
C CYS A 86 -0.37 -26.73 18.22
N PRO A 87 0.65 -27.61 18.38
CA PRO A 87 1.79 -27.33 19.24
C PRO A 87 2.48 -26.01 18.90
N ALA A 88 2.94 -25.30 19.92
CA ALA A 88 3.50 -23.95 19.78
C ALA A 88 4.79 -23.91 18.94
N ASP A 89 5.57 -24.99 18.95
CA ASP A 89 6.77 -25.17 18.14
C ASP A 89 6.43 -25.30 16.64
N GLU A 90 5.42 -26.09 16.27
CA GLU A 90 4.91 -26.18 14.89
C GLU A 90 4.39 -24.82 14.39
N LEU A 91 3.61 -24.11 15.20
CA LEU A 91 3.11 -22.76 14.87
C LEU A 91 4.23 -21.73 14.72
N THR A 92 5.29 -21.87 15.52
CA THR A 92 6.47 -21.00 15.42
C THR A 92 7.20 -21.27 14.12
N LEU A 93 7.38 -22.53 13.75
CA LEU A 93 8.01 -22.92 12.48
C LEU A 93 7.19 -22.45 11.27
N TYR A 94 5.86 -22.62 11.28
CA TYR A 94 4.96 -22.08 10.26
C TYR A 94 5.14 -20.57 10.07
N ARG A 95 5.09 -19.79 11.17
CA ARG A 95 5.26 -18.32 11.13
C ARG A 95 6.65 -17.90 10.64
N GLN A 96 7.69 -18.62 11.04
CA GLN A 96 9.06 -18.36 10.60
C GLN A 96 9.23 -18.61 9.09
N GLN A 97 8.63 -19.68 8.56
CA GLN A 97 8.75 -20.05 7.16
C GLN A 97 7.82 -19.24 6.23
N TYR A 98 6.71 -18.71 6.74
CA TYR A 98 5.68 -18.05 5.93
C TYR A 98 6.22 -16.98 4.96
N PRO A 99 7.09 -16.02 5.37
CA PRO A 99 7.62 -15.01 4.45
C PRO A 99 8.44 -15.62 3.31
N SER A 100 9.29 -16.60 3.61
CA SER A 100 10.17 -17.26 2.64
C SER A 100 9.36 -18.15 1.69
N LYS A 101 8.36 -18.89 2.18
CA LYS A 101 7.42 -19.65 1.35
C LYS A 101 6.61 -18.75 0.43
N LYS A 102 6.14 -17.60 0.91
CA LYS A 102 5.43 -16.62 0.09
C LYS A 102 6.31 -16.07 -1.04
N LEU A 103 7.56 -15.72 -0.75
CA LEU A 103 8.51 -15.26 -1.77
C LEU A 103 8.79 -16.34 -2.82
N TRP A 104 9.01 -17.58 -2.39
CA TRP A 104 9.18 -18.72 -3.29
C TRP A 104 7.95 -18.92 -4.16
N TYR A 105 6.75 -18.88 -3.58
CA TYR A 105 5.49 -19.01 -4.31
C TYR A 105 5.37 -17.91 -5.37
N GLN A 106 5.60 -16.64 -5.02
CA GLN A 106 5.51 -15.54 -5.99
C GLN A 106 6.50 -15.68 -7.14
N ALA A 107 7.69 -16.23 -6.89
CA ALA A 107 8.68 -16.51 -7.94
C ALA A 107 8.30 -17.70 -8.83
N ASN A 108 7.51 -18.66 -8.32
CA ASN A 108 7.23 -19.94 -9.00
C ASN A 108 5.77 -20.13 -9.45
N LYS A 109 4.85 -19.20 -9.12
CA LYS A 109 3.41 -19.36 -9.36
C LYS A 109 2.98 -19.52 -10.82
N SER A 110 3.83 -19.09 -11.76
CA SER A 110 3.61 -19.26 -13.21
C SER A 110 4.24 -20.53 -13.77
N GLY A 111 4.99 -21.28 -12.96
CA GLY A 111 5.70 -22.49 -13.37
C GLY A 111 4.86 -23.75 -13.14
N THR A 112 5.11 -24.78 -13.95
CA THR A 112 4.66 -26.14 -13.66
C THR A 112 5.63 -26.81 -12.69
N PRO A 113 5.16 -27.53 -11.66
CA PRO A 113 6.03 -28.37 -10.84
C PRO A 113 6.91 -29.27 -11.71
N PRO A 114 8.19 -29.46 -11.37
CA PRO A 114 9.07 -30.35 -12.11
C PRO A 114 8.53 -31.78 -12.02
N PRO A 115 8.80 -32.63 -13.02
CA PRO A 115 8.43 -34.04 -12.95
C PRO A 115 9.14 -34.69 -11.75
N ARG A 116 8.41 -35.53 -11.01
CA ARG A 116 8.96 -36.30 -9.88
C ARG A 116 10.22 -37.06 -10.35
N PRO A 117 11.37 -36.89 -9.67
CA PRO A 117 12.58 -37.63 -10.00
C PRO A 117 12.29 -39.13 -9.97
N VAL A 118 12.46 -39.80 -11.11
CA VAL A 118 12.31 -41.26 -11.17
C VAL A 118 13.56 -41.85 -10.51
N THR A 119 13.39 -42.44 -9.33
CA THR A 119 14.48 -43.15 -8.65
C THR A 119 14.80 -44.41 -9.44
N THR A 120 15.70 -44.30 -10.41
CA THR A 120 16.25 -45.47 -11.09
C THR A 120 17.07 -46.24 -10.07
N THR A 121 16.50 -47.34 -9.56
CA THR A 121 17.22 -48.25 -8.68
C THR A 121 18.24 -49.00 -9.54
N THR A 122 19.46 -48.46 -9.62
CA THR A 122 20.57 -49.15 -10.28
C THR A 122 20.99 -50.33 -9.39
N THR A 123 20.52 -51.53 -9.72
CA THR A 123 21.02 -52.77 -9.12
C THR A 123 22.44 -53.01 -9.61
N THR A 124 23.43 -52.54 -8.86
CA THR A 124 24.85 -52.76 -9.14
C THR A 124 25.19 -54.24 -8.96
N THR A 125 25.31 -54.99 -10.06
CA THR A 125 25.94 -56.32 -10.07
C THR A 125 27.42 -56.13 -10.34
N THR A 126 28.27 -56.39 -9.34
CA THR A 126 29.73 -56.26 -9.46
C THR A 126 30.30 -57.33 -10.40
N THR A 127 30.74 -56.93 -11.59
CA THR A 127 31.63 -57.73 -12.44
C THR A 127 32.86 -56.90 -12.78
N THR A 128 34.02 -57.38 -12.33
CA THR A 128 35.33 -56.77 -12.60
C THR A 128 35.66 -56.93 -14.09
N THR A 129 35.78 -55.83 -14.82
CA THR A 129 36.37 -55.83 -16.17
C THR A 129 37.27 -54.62 -16.32
N THR A 130 38.56 -54.90 -16.47
CA THR A 130 39.62 -53.93 -16.80
C THR A 130 39.40 -53.44 -18.22
N THR A 131 39.25 -52.12 -18.44
CA THR A 131 39.27 -51.56 -19.80
C THR A 131 39.97 -50.21 -19.84
N THR A 132 40.84 -50.13 -20.83
CA THR A 132 41.88 -49.16 -21.16
C THR A 132 41.34 -47.77 -21.53
N THR A 133 41.95 -46.74 -20.95
CA THR A 133 41.75 -45.32 -21.24
C THR A 133 42.19 -44.96 -22.66
N THR A 134 41.32 -44.32 -23.45
CA THR A 134 41.70 -43.58 -24.67
C THR A 134 41.15 -42.16 -24.55
N THR A 135 42.06 -41.21 -24.42
CA THR A 135 41.77 -39.77 -24.29
C THR A 135 41.60 -39.16 -25.68
N THR A 136 40.46 -38.53 -25.95
CA THR A 136 40.27 -37.64 -27.11
C THR A 136 40.04 -36.22 -26.59
N VAL A 137 40.99 -35.33 -26.90
CA VAL A 137 41.00 -33.93 -26.47
C VAL A 137 40.15 -33.11 -27.44
N ALA A 138 39.12 -32.44 -26.93
CA ALA A 138 38.42 -31.35 -27.61
C ALA A 138 39.06 -30.00 -27.22
N PRO A 139 39.17 -29.02 -28.15
CA PRO A 139 39.90 -27.77 -27.89
C PRO A 139 39.11 -26.83 -26.96
N THR A 140 39.78 -26.42 -25.88
CA THR A 140 39.33 -25.44 -24.88
C THR A 140 39.38 -24.01 -25.44
N PRO A 141 38.32 -23.19 -25.31
CA PRO A 141 38.42 -21.75 -25.51
C PRO A 141 39.15 -21.13 -24.32
N THR A 142 40.27 -20.47 -24.58
CA THR A 142 41.07 -19.75 -23.58
C THR A 142 40.41 -18.42 -23.25
N THR A 143 39.68 -18.38 -22.12
CA THR A 143 39.43 -17.14 -21.39
C THR A 143 40.42 -17.09 -20.22
N PRO A 144 41.15 -15.98 -20.00
CA PRO A 144 42.12 -15.91 -18.91
C PRO A 144 41.37 -15.94 -17.55
N VAL A 145 41.46 -17.07 -16.86
CA VAL A 145 41.05 -17.19 -15.45
C VAL A 145 42.16 -16.55 -14.61
N LEU A 146 42.01 -15.26 -14.33
CA LEU A 146 42.50 -14.73 -13.07
C LEU A 146 41.50 -15.22 -12.01
N ASP A 147 41.92 -16.17 -11.17
CA ASP A 147 41.20 -16.59 -9.96
C ASP A 147 41.77 -15.78 -8.80
N PRO A 148 41.29 -14.55 -8.52
CA PRO A 148 41.65 -13.87 -7.30
C PRO A 148 40.99 -14.64 -6.15
N ALA A 149 41.78 -15.43 -5.43
CA ALA A 149 41.31 -16.12 -4.24
C ALA A 149 40.62 -15.12 -3.30
N PHE A 150 39.37 -15.39 -2.92
CA PHE A 150 38.60 -14.56 -1.98
C PHE A 150 39.33 -14.59 -0.62
N PRO A 151 40.00 -13.48 -0.20
CA PRO A 151 41.06 -13.55 0.82
C PRO A 151 40.53 -13.41 2.26
N PHE A 152 39.25 -13.68 2.49
CA PHE A 152 38.59 -13.46 3.77
C PHE A 152 38.33 -14.77 4.51
N ILE A 153 38.48 -14.73 5.83
CA ILE A 153 38.12 -15.85 6.70
C ILE A 153 36.59 -16.01 6.65
N PRO A 154 36.02 -17.24 6.62
CA PRO A 154 34.58 -17.43 6.68
C PRO A 154 33.96 -16.75 7.92
N ASN A 155 32.83 -16.06 7.75
CA ASN A 155 32.17 -15.24 8.78
C ASN A 155 31.54 -16.04 9.95
N GLY A 156 31.89 -17.32 10.11
CA GLY A 156 31.24 -18.26 11.02
C GLY A 156 29.99 -18.91 10.41
N ALA A 157 29.62 -20.10 10.92
CA ALA A 157 28.57 -20.92 10.31
C ALA A 157 27.18 -20.29 10.35
N CYS A 158 26.84 -19.53 11.40
CA CYS A 158 25.53 -18.88 11.51
C CYS A 158 25.40 -17.73 10.52
N VAL A 159 26.39 -16.84 10.48
CA VAL A 159 26.39 -15.70 9.55
C VAL A 159 26.43 -16.18 8.11
N ALA A 160 27.26 -17.20 7.79
CA ALA A 160 27.33 -17.79 6.45
C ALA A 160 26.00 -18.45 6.02
N ALA A 161 25.29 -19.11 6.95
CA ALA A 161 23.96 -19.65 6.66
C ALA A 161 22.95 -18.53 6.36
N CYS A 162 23.00 -17.43 7.12
CA CYS A 162 22.11 -16.29 6.93
C CYS A 162 22.39 -15.49 5.64
N THR A 163 23.66 -15.31 5.27
CA THR A 163 24.00 -14.67 3.99
C THR A 163 23.60 -15.55 2.81
N LEU A 164 23.81 -16.87 2.92
CA LEU A 164 23.38 -17.83 1.91
C LEU A 164 21.85 -17.85 1.77
N GLU A 165 21.10 -17.89 2.88
CA GLU A 165 19.64 -17.87 2.87
C GLU A 165 19.10 -16.57 2.24
N ALA A 166 19.61 -15.42 2.67
CA ALA A 166 19.22 -14.13 2.11
C ALA A 166 19.58 -14.01 0.62
N GLY A 167 20.71 -14.58 0.22
CA GLY A 167 21.14 -14.62 -1.17
C GLY A 167 20.24 -15.50 -2.04
N LEU A 168 19.96 -16.73 -1.58
CA LEU A 168 19.10 -17.69 -2.29
C LEU A 168 17.67 -17.19 -2.44
N ALA A 169 17.17 -16.39 -1.49
CA ALA A 169 15.86 -15.76 -1.59
C ALA A 169 15.78 -14.68 -2.69
N LEU A 170 16.91 -14.13 -3.12
CA LEU A 170 16.96 -13.11 -4.18
C LEU A 170 17.39 -13.69 -5.53
N ASN A 171 18.25 -14.70 -5.51
CA ASN A 171 18.68 -15.42 -6.69
C ASN A 171 18.86 -16.91 -6.34
N PRO A 172 18.10 -17.83 -6.94
CA PRO A 172 18.24 -19.26 -6.66
C PRO A 172 19.61 -19.83 -7.03
N ASN A 173 20.39 -19.13 -7.87
CA ASN A 173 21.76 -19.49 -8.22
C ASN A 173 22.81 -18.82 -7.30
N TYR A 174 22.38 -18.17 -6.21
CA TYR A 174 23.28 -17.49 -5.29
C TYR A 174 24.32 -18.47 -4.73
N SER A 175 25.59 -18.08 -4.80
CA SER A 175 26.71 -18.88 -4.35
C SER A 175 27.84 -18.01 -3.85
N GLU A 176 28.27 -18.25 -2.61
CA GLU A 176 29.48 -17.65 -2.03
C GLU A 176 30.76 -18.41 -2.42
N ASN A 177 30.65 -19.54 -3.13
CA ASN A 177 31.82 -20.27 -3.63
C ASN A 177 32.52 -19.47 -4.74
N PRO A 178 33.79 -19.05 -4.58
CA PRO A 178 34.55 -18.30 -5.59
C PRO A 178 34.67 -18.98 -6.95
N LYS A 179 34.50 -20.31 -6.99
CA LYS A 179 34.54 -21.11 -8.22
C LYS A 179 33.19 -21.21 -8.94
N SER A 180 32.12 -20.69 -8.35
CA SER A 180 30.80 -20.71 -8.99
C SER A 180 30.75 -19.70 -10.14
N PRO A 181 30.13 -20.05 -11.28
CA PRO A 181 29.89 -19.08 -12.36
C PRO A 181 29.00 -17.92 -11.91
N TYR A 182 28.24 -18.09 -10.82
CA TYR A 182 27.36 -17.07 -10.25
C TYR A 182 28.01 -16.25 -9.14
N PHE A 183 29.27 -16.51 -8.78
CA PHE A 183 29.92 -15.87 -7.62
C PHE A 183 29.87 -14.34 -7.67
N TRP A 184 30.27 -13.74 -8.80
CA TRP A 184 30.30 -12.29 -8.96
C TRP A 184 28.91 -11.64 -8.90
N GLU A 185 27.91 -12.32 -9.44
CA GLU A 185 26.52 -11.88 -9.38
C GLU A 185 25.98 -12.02 -7.95
N SER A 186 26.28 -13.14 -7.28
CA SER A 186 25.85 -13.44 -5.91
C SER A 186 26.39 -12.41 -4.92
N ILE A 187 27.70 -12.15 -4.99
CA ILE A 187 28.34 -11.17 -4.14
C ILE A 187 27.87 -9.73 -4.46
N ALA A 188 27.36 -9.47 -5.68
CA ALA A 188 26.78 -8.18 -6.00
C ALA A 188 25.55 -7.84 -5.12
N TYR A 189 24.76 -8.84 -4.75
CA TYR A 189 23.62 -8.66 -3.83
C TYR A 189 24.09 -8.14 -2.47
N SER A 190 25.21 -8.63 -1.92
CA SER A 190 25.68 -8.19 -0.61
C SER A 190 26.53 -6.91 -0.64
N TYR A 191 27.22 -6.61 -1.76
CA TYR A 191 28.25 -5.56 -1.80
C TYR A 191 27.97 -4.38 -2.76
N ILE A 192 27.03 -4.46 -3.70
CA ILE A 192 26.55 -3.27 -4.44
C ILE A 192 25.53 -2.54 -3.57
N ARG A 193 26.06 -1.79 -2.61
CA ARG A 193 25.25 -1.06 -1.63
C ARG A 193 24.29 -0.07 -2.31
N GLY A 194 23.08 0.06 -1.77
CA GLY A 194 22.02 0.93 -2.32
C GLY A 194 21.24 0.35 -3.50
N SER A 195 21.67 -0.78 -4.08
CA SER A 195 20.82 -1.48 -5.05
C SER A 195 19.56 -2.05 -4.37
N ALA A 196 18.45 -2.14 -5.11
CA ALA A 196 17.21 -2.75 -4.60
C ALA A 196 17.44 -4.18 -4.07
N ASN A 197 18.30 -4.92 -4.76
CA ASN A 197 18.74 -6.25 -4.39
C ASN A 197 19.59 -6.26 -3.11
N ASN A 198 20.47 -5.26 -2.94
CA ASN A 198 21.24 -5.13 -1.72
C ASN A 198 20.40 -4.76 -0.49
N MET A 199 19.44 -3.85 -0.62
CA MET A 199 18.57 -3.53 0.50
C MET A 199 17.76 -4.74 0.94
N LYS A 200 17.19 -5.50 -0.02
CA LYS A 200 16.49 -6.75 0.30
C LYS A 200 17.42 -7.77 0.94
N PHE A 201 18.64 -7.91 0.43
CA PHE A 201 19.65 -8.82 0.99
C PHE A 201 19.98 -8.43 2.43
N MET A 202 20.27 -7.16 2.70
CA MET A 202 20.67 -6.68 4.02
C MET A 202 19.54 -6.77 5.05
N VAL A 203 18.30 -6.52 4.66
CA VAL A 203 17.13 -6.71 5.55
C VAL A 203 16.96 -8.19 5.89
N GLN A 204 17.01 -9.07 4.90
CA GLN A 204 16.79 -10.49 5.10
C GLN A 204 17.95 -11.14 5.87
N ALA A 205 19.18 -10.88 5.45
CA ALA A 205 20.38 -11.36 6.13
C ALA A 205 20.48 -10.79 7.54
N GLY A 206 20.20 -9.49 7.73
CA GLY A 206 20.22 -8.84 9.04
C GLY A 206 19.19 -9.41 10.03
N THR A 207 17.99 -9.75 9.54
CA THR A 207 16.95 -10.40 10.36
C THR A 207 17.39 -11.80 10.79
N CYS A 208 17.95 -12.59 9.86
CA CYS A 208 18.49 -13.91 10.18
C CYS A 208 19.72 -13.85 11.10
N MET A 209 20.57 -12.83 10.93
CA MET A 209 21.80 -12.65 11.71
C MET A 209 21.55 -12.21 13.15
N ALA A 210 20.38 -11.63 13.47
CA ALA A 210 20.06 -11.14 14.81
C ALA A 210 20.30 -12.16 15.95
N PRO A 211 19.91 -13.45 15.84
CA PRO A 211 20.23 -14.49 16.81
C PRO A 211 21.64 -15.07 16.73
N CYS A 212 22.49 -14.67 15.77
CA CYS A 212 23.81 -15.28 15.63
C CYS A 212 24.76 -14.95 16.79
N PRO A 213 25.72 -15.84 17.11
CA PRO A 213 26.74 -15.59 18.13
C PRO A 213 27.48 -14.26 17.92
N ALA A 214 27.70 -13.53 19.01
CA ALA A 214 28.24 -12.17 18.98
C ALA A 214 29.66 -12.10 18.37
N ASP A 215 30.46 -13.15 18.52
CA ASP A 215 31.79 -13.29 17.94
C ASP A 215 31.75 -13.41 16.41
N GLN A 216 30.78 -14.16 15.86
CA GLN A 216 30.57 -14.26 14.41
C GLN A 216 30.08 -12.93 13.83
N LEU A 217 29.15 -12.25 14.52
CA LEU A 217 28.69 -10.92 14.12
C LEU A 217 29.81 -9.87 14.16
N ALA A 218 30.68 -9.95 15.17
CA ALA A 218 31.84 -9.07 15.28
C ALA A 218 32.84 -9.31 14.15
N LEU A 219 33.12 -10.58 13.81
CA LEU A 219 33.97 -10.94 12.67
C LEU A 219 33.40 -10.42 11.35
N TYR A 220 32.12 -10.65 11.09
CA TYR A 220 31.43 -10.15 9.90
C TYR A 220 31.54 -8.62 9.77
N LYS A 221 31.22 -7.89 10.85
CA LYS A 221 31.32 -6.42 10.87
C LYS A 221 32.75 -5.94 10.63
N ALA A 222 33.75 -6.62 11.19
CA ALA A 222 35.15 -6.26 11.03
C ALA A 222 35.65 -6.50 9.58
N GLN A 223 35.13 -7.51 8.88
CA GLN A 223 35.58 -7.86 7.53
C GLN A 223 34.75 -7.22 6.42
N TYR A 224 33.51 -6.78 6.70
CA TYR A 224 32.56 -6.35 5.67
C TYR A 224 33.06 -5.18 4.81
N SER A 225 33.72 -4.18 5.40
CA SER A 225 34.30 -3.07 4.62
C SER A 225 35.38 -3.53 3.65
N ASP A 226 36.24 -4.45 4.11
CA ASP A 226 37.35 -4.95 3.30
C ASP A 226 36.84 -5.89 2.20
N GLN A 227 35.81 -6.69 2.48
CA GLN A 227 35.11 -7.54 1.51
C GLN A 227 34.49 -6.70 0.38
N VAL A 228 33.82 -5.59 0.72
CA VAL A 228 33.26 -4.64 -0.27
C VAL A 228 34.37 -3.99 -1.10
N ASN A 229 35.46 -3.55 -0.47
CA ASN A 229 36.60 -2.96 -1.17
C ASN A 229 37.25 -3.94 -2.14
N TRP A 230 37.45 -5.20 -1.71
CA TRP A 230 37.98 -6.26 -2.55
C TRP A 230 37.07 -6.55 -3.74
N TYR A 231 35.75 -6.66 -3.52
CA TYR A 231 34.79 -6.89 -4.61
C TYR A 231 34.82 -5.77 -5.63
N ASN A 232 34.83 -4.51 -5.19
CA ASN A 232 34.89 -3.38 -6.10
C ASN A 232 36.20 -3.32 -6.90
N ALA A 233 37.32 -3.78 -6.33
CA ALA A 233 38.60 -3.85 -7.00
C ALA A 233 38.73 -5.02 -7.99
N ASN A 234 37.99 -6.12 -7.78
CA ASN A 234 38.19 -7.37 -8.52
C ASN A 234 36.99 -7.79 -9.40
N LYS A 235 35.83 -7.15 -9.27
CA LYS A 235 34.65 -7.51 -10.09
C LYS A 235 34.95 -7.36 -11.60
N PRO A 236 34.47 -8.30 -12.45
CA PRO A 236 34.64 -8.19 -13.89
C PRO A 236 34.04 -6.88 -14.40
N ALA A 237 34.75 -6.18 -15.29
CA ALA A 237 34.19 -5.05 -16.00
C ALA A 237 33.00 -5.54 -16.84
N THR A 238 31.81 -4.96 -16.61
CA THR A 238 30.58 -5.33 -17.31
C THR A 238 30.69 -5.00 -18.80
N THR A 239 31.11 -5.96 -19.62
CA THR A 239 31.03 -5.85 -21.08
C THR A 239 29.63 -6.27 -21.53
N THR A 240 28.84 -5.29 -21.96
CA THR A 240 27.53 -5.53 -22.59
C THR A 240 27.72 -6.42 -23.80
N THR A 241 27.26 -7.68 -23.70
CA THR A 241 27.43 -8.68 -24.75
C THR A 241 26.24 -8.62 -25.70
N THR A 242 26.42 -7.97 -26.85
CA THR A 242 25.53 -8.13 -28.01
C THR A 242 25.89 -9.46 -28.69
N ALA A 243 24.89 -10.26 -29.06
CA ALA A 243 25.06 -11.59 -29.67
C ALA A 243 25.99 -11.57 -30.89
N PRO A 244 26.86 -12.59 -31.08
CA PRO A 244 27.85 -12.59 -32.13
C PRO A 244 27.21 -12.89 -33.50
N THR A 245 27.33 -11.93 -34.43
CA THR A 245 27.30 -12.23 -35.87
C THR A 245 28.74 -12.34 -36.33
N THR A 246 29.12 -13.51 -36.84
CA THR A 246 30.49 -13.80 -37.30
C THR A 246 30.82 -12.93 -38.51
N THR A 247 31.74 -11.97 -38.35
CA THR A 247 32.45 -11.34 -39.47
C THR A 247 33.89 -11.13 -39.07
N THR A 248 34.78 -11.83 -39.77
CA THR A 248 36.24 -11.74 -39.59
C THR A 248 36.71 -10.38 -40.11
N THR A 249 37.26 -9.51 -39.25
CA THR A 249 38.01 -8.34 -39.70
C THR A 249 39.18 -8.05 -38.77
N THR A 250 40.34 -7.86 -39.40
CA THR A 250 41.67 -7.70 -38.82
C THR A 250 41.81 -6.34 -38.12
N THR A 251 42.40 -6.35 -36.93
CA THR A 251 42.68 -5.19 -36.07
C THR A 251 43.74 -4.27 -36.68
N SER A 252 43.43 -2.97 -36.77
CA SER A 252 44.40 -1.87 -36.71
C SER A 252 43.89 -0.81 -35.72
N ALA A 253 44.75 -0.42 -34.79
CA ALA A 253 44.40 0.45 -33.65
C ALA A 253 44.26 1.92 -34.06
N PRO A 254 43.22 2.64 -33.59
CA PRO A 254 43.20 4.10 -33.55
C PRO A 254 43.34 4.65 -32.11
N PRO A 255 43.71 5.93 -31.97
CA PRO A 255 44.37 6.48 -30.79
C PRO A 255 43.43 6.81 -29.63
N VAL A 256 44.03 6.87 -28.44
CA VAL A 256 43.46 7.35 -27.18
C VAL A 256 42.83 8.74 -27.40
N VAL A 257 41.51 8.81 -27.29
CA VAL A 257 40.76 10.06 -27.18
C VAL A 257 40.42 10.24 -25.71
N THR A 258 41.19 11.10 -25.03
CA THR A 258 40.82 11.64 -23.73
C THR A 258 39.71 12.66 -23.95
N THR A 259 38.45 12.27 -23.70
CA THR A 259 37.34 13.22 -23.63
C THR A 259 37.32 13.89 -22.26
N THR A 260 38.09 14.97 -22.12
CA THR A 260 37.81 15.96 -21.06
C THR A 260 36.47 16.61 -21.38
N PRO A 261 35.45 16.55 -20.50
CA PRO A 261 34.22 17.31 -20.71
C PRO A 261 34.53 18.80 -20.62
N PRO A 262 34.17 19.63 -21.62
CA PRO A 262 34.21 21.07 -21.48
C PRO A 262 32.92 21.57 -20.83
N GLY A 263 33.05 22.45 -19.85
CA GLY A 263 32.01 23.45 -19.58
C GLY A 263 31.56 23.56 -18.13
N VAL A 264 32.30 24.36 -17.35
CA VAL A 264 31.85 25.15 -16.18
C VAL A 264 30.99 24.39 -15.17
N ASP A 265 31.65 23.77 -14.18
CA ASP A 265 31.03 23.32 -12.95
C ASP A 265 30.34 24.53 -12.26
N PRO A 266 29.00 24.60 -12.19
CA PRO A 266 28.33 25.72 -11.55
C PRO A 266 28.70 25.67 -10.07
N ALA A 267 29.46 26.67 -9.61
CA ALA A 267 29.89 26.74 -8.22
C ALA A 267 28.65 26.62 -7.30
N TYR A 268 28.62 25.59 -6.46
CA TYR A 268 27.54 25.38 -5.50
C TYR A 268 27.54 26.54 -4.49
N PRO A 269 26.55 27.46 -4.55
CA PRO A 269 26.68 28.78 -3.93
C PRO A 269 26.23 28.82 -2.46
N PHE A 270 26.02 27.66 -1.84
CA PHE A 270 25.45 27.54 -0.50
C PHE A 270 26.53 27.34 0.55
N GLN A 271 26.29 27.90 1.74
CA GLN A 271 27.16 27.64 2.87
C GLN A 271 27.05 26.16 3.27
N PRO A 272 28.17 25.50 3.63
CA PRO A 272 28.13 24.17 4.22
C PRO A 272 27.16 24.12 5.40
N ASN A 273 26.43 23.02 5.55
CA ASN A 273 25.61 22.86 6.74
C ASN A 273 26.51 22.76 7.98
N GLY A 274 25.94 23.01 9.15
CA GLY A 274 26.65 22.75 10.40
C GLY A 274 27.08 21.27 10.51
N PRO A 275 28.13 20.97 11.29
CA PRO A 275 28.73 19.64 11.32
C PRO A 275 27.78 18.53 11.75
N CYS A 276 26.82 18.79 12.64
CA CYS A 276 25.82 17.80 13.02
C CYS A 276 24.86 17.51 11.86
N VAL A 277 24.29 18.56 11.25
CA VAL A 277 23.34 18.40 10.14
C VAL A 277 24.02 17.77 8.93
N GLN A 278 25.25 18.20 8.62
CA GLN A 278 26.02 17.63 7.53
C GLN A 278 26.35 16.16 7.77
N ASN A 279 26.71 15.78 9.00
CA ASN A 279 26.93 14.38 9.34
C ASN A 279 25.64 13.55 9.26
N CYS A 280 24.49 14.10 9.69
CA CYS A 280 23.19 13.45 9.51
C CYS A 280 22.87 13.19 8.04
N ILE A 281 22.98 14.22 7.21
CA ILE A 281 22.75 14.14 5.76
C ILE A 281 23.70 13.12 5.12
N ASN A 282 24.99 13.17 5.44
CA ASN A 282 25.98 12.26 4.89
C ASN A 282 25.80 10.82 5.41
N THR A 283 25.36 10.61 6.65
CA THR A 283 25.11 9.27 7.20
C THR A 283 23.89 8.65 6.54
N VAL A 284 22.75 9.34 6.58
CA VAL A 284 21.51 8.88 5.94
C VAL A 284 21.71 8.72 4.43
N GLY A 285 22.41 9.67 3.82
CA GLY A 285 22.76 9.64 2.41
C GLY A 285 23.60 8.43 2.05
N LYS A 286 24.66 8.13 2.82
CA LYS A 286 25.51 6.94 2.59
C LYS A 286 24.81 5.62 2.86
N ASP A 287 23.83 5.60 3.77
CA ASP A 287 23.00 4.42 4.02
C ASP A 287 22.09 4.11 2.82
N MET A 288 21.59 5.14 2.12
CA MET A 288 20.72 4.98 0.94
C MET A 288 21.51 4.88 -0.37
N PHE A 289 22.60 5.64 -0.49
CA PHE A 289 23.44 5.77 -1.67
C PHE A 289 24.91 5.85 -1.22
N PRO A 290 25.72 4.80 -1.39
CA PRO A 290 27.07 4.73 -0.82
C PRO A 290 28.04 5.81 -1.32
N ASN A 291 27.82 6.27 -2.56
CA ASN A 291 28.58 7.33 -3.18
C ASN A 291 28.01 8.72 -2.85
N PHE A 292 27.05 8.79 -1.92
CA PHE A 292 26.48 10.04 -1.47
C PHE A 292 27.56 10.97 -0.97
N THR A 293 27.51 12.19 -1.48
CA THR A 293 28.53 13.20 -1.27
C THR A 293 27.92 14.59 -1.33
N ASP A 294 28.41 15.44 -0.44
CA ASP A 294 28.19 16.87 -0.40
C ASP A 294 29.29 17.65 -1.14
N ASP A 295 30.33 16.98 -1.64
CA ASP A 295 31.39 17.59 -2.43
C ASP A 295 30.87 17.97 -3.82
N PRO A 296 30.77 19.27 -4.16
CA PRO A 296 30.28 19.72 -5.46
C PRO A 296 31.14 19.24 -6.64
N LYS A 297 32.39 18.84 -6.39
CA LYS A 297 33.29 18.34 -7.43
C LYS A 297 33.12 16.85 -7.73
N SER A 298 32.32 16.14 -6.93
CA SER A 298 32.12 14.72 -7.12
C SER A 298 31.22 14.44 -8.33
N PRO A 299 31.50 13.41 -9.15
CA PRO A 299 30.59 12.98 -10.22
C PRO A 299 29.22 12.53 -9.68
N TYR A 300 29.10 12.25 -8.39
CA TYR A 300 27.87 11.81 -7.73
C TYR A 300 27.10 12.94 -7.03
N PHE A 301 27.55 14.19 -7.17
CA PHE A 301 26.95 15.33 -6.47
C PHE A 301 25.46 15.53 -6.82
N PHE A 302 25.12 15.58 -8.11
CA PHE A 302 23.73 15.76 -8.55
C PHE A 302 22.82 14.58 -8.19
N GLU A 303 23.36 13.37 -8.20
CA GLU A 303 22.63 12.18 -7.74
C GLU A 303 22.39 12.24 -6.22
N SER A 304 23.37 12.69 -5.44
CA SER A 304 23.19 12.91 -3.99
C SER A 304 22.12 13.97 -3.70
N LEU A 305 22.09 15.04 -4.48
CA LEU A 305 21.08 16.10 -4.36
C LEU A 305 19.66 15.62 -4.76
N SER A 306 19.51 14.64 -5.64
CA SER A 306 18.18 14.14 -6.05
C SER A 306 17.41 13.51 -4.87
N TYR A 307 18.11 12.82 -3.96
CA TYR A 307 17.53 12.30 -2.72
C TYR A 307 16.95 13.40 -1.83
N SER A 308 17.44 14.64 -1.91
CA SER A 308 16.91 15.76 -1.15
C SER A 308 15.81 16.53 -1.89
N PHE A 309 15.90 16.62 -3.23
CA PHE A 309 15.17 17.65 -3.99
C PHE A 309 14.22 17.13 -5.06
N GLU A 310 14.30 15.86 -5.47
CA GLU A 310 13.42 15.28 -6.51
C GLU A 310 12.03 14.94 -5.93
N SER A 311 11.06 15.83 -6.17
CA SER A 311 9.70 15.66 -5.64
C SER A 311 9.02 14.40 -6.18
N GLY A 312 8.26 13.72 -5.31
CA GLY A 312 7.42 12.59 -5.69
C GLY A 312 8.12 11.23 -5.66
N SER A 313 9.45 11.17 -5.51
CA SER A 313 10.15 9.90 -5.38
C SER A 313 10.03 9.31 -3.96
N GLU A 314 9.91 7.98 -3.87
CA GLU A 314 9.94 7.27 -2.58
C GLU A 314 11.30 7.47 -1.88
N ASN A 315 12.39 7.49 -2.65
CA ASN A 315 13.74 7.77 -2.15
C ASN A 315 13.83 9.14 -1.46
N THR A 316 13.24 10.18 -2.03
CA THR A 316 13.25 11.52 -1.43
C THR A 316 12.43 11.57 -0.14
N ARG A 317 11.30 10.87 -0.09
CA ARG A 317 10.48 10.77 1.12
C ARG A 317 11.22 10.05 2.25
N ASN A 318 11.84 8.91 1.94
CA ASN A 318 12.60 8.11 2.90
C ASN A 318 13.84 8.86 3.40
N PHE A 319 14.56 9.52 2.49
CA PHE A 319 15.71 10.36 2.82
C PHE A 319 15.31 11.52 3.74
N MET A 320 14.31 12.32 3.35
CA MET A 320 13.88 13.49 4.13
C MET A 320 13.32 13.10 5.50
N THR A 321 12.60 11.98 5.60
CA THR A 321 12.12 11.45 6.88
C THR A 321 13.27 11.05 7.79
N SER A 322 14.26 10.32 7.25
CA SER A 322 15.42 9.84 8.01
C SER A 322 16.35 10.98 8.42
N VAL A 323 16.60 11.94 7.53
CA VAL A 323 17.32 13.17 7.85
C VAL A 323 16.58 13.98 8.90
N GLY A 324 15.25 14.12 8.82
CA GLY A 324 14.45 14.83 9.82
C GLY A 324 14.54 14.21 11.22
N MET A 325 14.48 12.88 11.32
CA MET A 325 14.68 12.17 12.59
C MET A 325 16.09 12.39 13.17
N CYS A 326 17.12 12.40 12.29
CA CYS A 326 18.50 12.64 12.70
C CYS A 326 18.72 14.11 13.14
N GLN A 327 18.22 15.06 12.35
CA GLN A 327 18.31 16.51 12.60
C GLN A 327 17.61 16.94 13.89
N GLY A 328 16.59 16.20 14.36
CA GLY A 328 15.95 16.45 15.65
C GLY A 328 16.92 16.44 16.85
N LYS A 329 18.12 15.87 16.68
CA LYS A 329 19.20 15.86 17.68
C LYS A 329 20.26 16.94 17.47
N CYS A 330 20.21 17.68 16.37
CA CYS A 330 21.20 18.70 16.04
C CYS A 330 20.91 20.06 16.70
N PRO A 331 21.94 20.90 16.92
CA PRO A 331 21.75 22.24 17.46
C PRO A 331 20.77 23.06 16.60
N ALA A 332 19.88 23.81 17.27
CA ALA A 332 18.84 24.59 16.61
C ALA A 332 19.39 25.57 15.55
N ALA A 333 20.59 26.15 15.78
CA ALA A 333 21.24 27.04 14.84
C ALA A 333 21.62 26.35 13.51
N GLU A 334 22.05 25.08 13.55
CA GLU A 334 22.37 24.32 12.34
C GLU A 334 21.11 23.94 11.56
N ASN A 335 20.06 23.52 12.27
CA ASN A 335 18.75 23.23 11.67
C ASN A 335 18.12 24.48 11.04
N ALA A 336 18.30 25.65 11.65
CA ALA A 336 17.86 26.93 11.10
C ALA A 336 18.63 27.29 9.81
N LEU A 337 19.96 27.09 9.79
CA LEU A 337 20.78 27.31 8.60
C LEU A 337 20.33 26.39 7.45
N TYR A 338 20.19 25.08 7.70
CA TYR A 338 19.71 24.13 6.69
C TYR A 338 18.34 24.51 6.13
N SER A 339 17.38 24.80 7.02
CA SER A 339 16.02 25.18 6.63
C SER A 339 16.00 26.48 5.82
N SER A 340 16.84 27.47 6.18
CA SER A 340 16.93 28.76 5.47
C SER A 340 17.49 28.63 4.05
N GLN A 341 18.38 27.66 3.80
CA GLN A 341 19.00 27.45 2.49
C GLN A 341 18.22 26.44 1.63
N PHE A 342 17.39 25.56 2.22
CA PHE A 342 16.74 24.45 1.52
C PHE A 342 15.96 24.86 0.27
N ALA A 343 15.15 25.93 0.35
CA ALA A 343 14.37 26.39 -0.79
C ALA A 343 15.25 26.90 -1.95
N ALA A 344 16.35 27.58 -1.63
CA ALA A 344 17.29 28.10 -2.62
C ALA A 344 18.16 26.97 -3.20
N GLN A 345 18.59 26.00 -2.38
CA GLN A 345 19.28 24.78 -2.83
C GLN A 345 18.43 23.98 -3.82
N LYS A 346 17.14 23.78 -3.51
CA LYS A 346 16.19 23.11 -4.42
C LYS A 346 16.03 23.87 -5.74
N ALA A 347 15.92 25.20 -5.69
CA ALA A 347 15.81 26.03 -6.90
C ALA A 347 17.08 25.92 -7.77
N TRP A 348 18.26 25.97 -7.15
CA TRP A 348 19.53 25.80 -7.82
C TRP A 348 19.68 24.41 -8.43
N TYR A 349 19.34 23.35 -7.68
CA TYR A 349 19.36 21.97 -8.17
C TYR A 349 18.49 21.81 -9.41
N ASN A 350 17.24 22.30 -9.39
CA ASN A 350 16.34 22.22 -10.54
C ASN A 350 16.86 22.97 -11.77
N ALA A 351 17.59 24.08 -11.56
CA ALA A 351 18.17 24.87 -12.65
C ALA A 351 19.44 24.26 -13.25
N ASN A 352 20.17 23.44 -12.48
CA ASN A 352 21.50 22.95 -12.86
C ASN A 352 21.54 21.42 -13.05
N LYS A 353 20.50 20.67 -12.68
CA LYS A 353 20.51 19.21 -12.81
C LYS A 353 20.69 18.78 -14.27
N PRO A 354 21.50 17.75 -14.55
CA PRO A 354 21.67 17.23 -15.91
C PRO A 354 20.30 16.92 -16.53
N GLN A 355 20.02 17.50 -17.69
CA GLN A 355 18.82 17.17 -18.46
C GLN A 355 18.97 15.77 -19.05
N PRO A 356 17.92 14.93 -19.05
CA PRO A 356 17.95 13.65 -19.75
C PRO A 356 18.28 13.89 -21.23
N THR A 357 19.41 13.38 -21.70
CA THR A 357 19.77 13.45 -23.11
C THR A 357 18.88 12.52 -23.92
N THR A 358 17.79 13.06 -24.47
CA THR A 358 16.96 12.40 -25.49
C THR A 358 17.61 12.48 -26.87
N VAL A 359 18.80 11.91 -27.04
CA VAL A 359 19.41 11.72 -28.36
C VAL A 359 19.51 10.24 -28.65
N ALA A 360 18.53 9.72 -29.39
CA ALA A 360 18.66 8.44 -30.07
C ALA A 360 19.75 8.55 -31.15
N PRO A 361 20.61 7.54 -31.35
CA PRO A 361 21.63 7.57 -32.38
C PRO A 361 20.99 7.63 -33.77
N THR A 362 21.26 8.71 -34.51
CA THR A 362 20.79 8.93 -35.88
C THR A 362 21.52 7.99 -36.84
N ILE A 363 20.80 7.06 -37.46
CA ILE A 363 21.26 6.33 -38.66
C ILE A 363 21.11 7.30 -39.86
N PRO A 364 22.13 7.47 -40.71
CA PRO A 364 22.05 8.39 -41.85
C PRO A 364 21.03 7.86 -42.86
N THR A 365 19.90 8.56 -43.00
CA THR A 365 18.89 8.28 -44.02
C THR A 365 19.07 9.27 -45.17
N THR A 366 19.21 8.72 -46.37
CA THR A 366 19.43 9.42 -47.63
C THR A 366 18.23 10.30 -47.99
N THR A 367 18.50 11.56 -48.37
CA THR A 367 17.53 12.56 -48.79
C THR A 367 16.76 12.09 -50.03
N THR A 368 15.44 11.94 -49.92
CA THR A 368 14.54 11.93 -51.08
C THR A 368 13.48 13.01 -50.87
N THR A 369 13.60 14.09 -51.62
CA THR A 369 12.66 15.21 -51.63
C THR A 369 11.33 14.76 -52.23
N THR A 370 10.25 14.80 -51.44
CA THR A 370 8.87 14.70 -51.96
C THR A 370 8.10 15.94 -51.54
N THR A 371 7.90 16.84 -52.51
CA THR A 371 7.06 18.04 -52.38
C THR A 371 5.60 17.61 -52.33
N THR A 372 4.92 17.82 -51.21
CA THR A 372 3.46 17.70 -51.13
C THR A 372 2.86 19.05 -50.78
N THR A 373 2.10 19.61 -51.72
CA THR A 373 1.37 20.86 -51.58
C THR A 373 0.02 20.56 -50.94
N THR A 374 -0.26 21.13 -49.77
CA THR A 374 -1.59 21.00 -49.13
C THR A 374 -2.23 22.38 -49.00
N THR A 375 -3.34 22.54 -49.73
CA THR A 375 -4.18 23.73 -49.79
C THR A 375 -5.01 23.86 -48.50
N SER A 376 -4.93 25.02 -47.87
CA SER A 376 -5.73 25.44 -46.72
C SER A 376 -7.19 25.70 -47.11
N ALA A 377 -8.13 25.14 -46.35
CA ALA A 377 -9.52 25.56 -46.32
C ALA A 377 -9.93 25.85 -44.86
N PRO A 378 -10.68 26.94 -44.59
CA PRO A 378 -10.89 27.47 -43.24
C PRO A 378 -11.95 26.68 -42.43
N PRO A 379 -11.82 26.62 -41.09
CA PRO A 379 -12.81 25.96 -40.24
C PRO A 379 -14.06 26.83 -40.06
N VAL A 380 -15.22 26.21 -40.27
CA VAL A 380 -16.54 26.77 -39.99
C VAL A 380 -16.83 26.64 -38.49
N VAL A 381 -17.05 27.76 -37.83
CA VAL A 381 -17.53 27.85 -36.45
C VAL A 381 -19.05 27.65 -36.45
N THR A 382 -19.54 26.65 -35.71
CA THR A 382 -20.97 26.53 -35.40
C THR A 382 -21.13 26.48 -33.88
N THR A 383 -21.60 27.58 -33.30
CA THR A 383 -21.90 27.74 -31.88
C THR A 383 -23.39 27.53 -31.63
N THR A 384 -23.78 26.50 -30.89
CA THR A 384 -24.97 26.56 -30.02
C THR A 384 -24.92 25.45 -28.94
N PRO A 385 -24.76 25.77 -27.65
CA PRO A 385 -25.04 24.84 -26.57
C PRO A 385 -26.42 25.13 -25.96
N PRO A 386 -27.23 24.10 -25.65
CA PRO A 386 -28.23 24.18 -24.59
C PRO A 386 -27.82 23.27 -23.44
N SER A 387 -27.41 23.83 -22.31
CA SER A 387 -27.64 23.24 -21.00
C SER A 387 -27.28 24.26 -19.93
N VAL A 388 -28.12 24.37 -18.91
CA VAL A 388 -28.01 25.37 -17.85
C VAL A 388 -26.84 24.98 -16.93
N ASP A 389 -25.66 25.48 -17.23
CA ASP A 389 -24.43 25.25 -16.47
C ASP A 389 -24.56 25.92 -15.09
N PRO A 390 -24.50 25.19 -13.96
CA PRO A 390 -24.54 25.83 -12.65
C PRO A 390 -23.31 26.71 -12.49
N ALA A 391 -23.52 28.03 -12.52
CA ALA A 391 -22.42 28.99 -12.41
C ALA A 391 -21.56 28.68 -11.18
N TYR A 392 -20.27 28.37 -11.39
CA TYR A 392 -19.31 28.14 -10.32
C TYR A 392 -19.17 29.44 -9.49
N PRO A 393 -19.72 29.52 -8.27
CA PRO A 393 -20.00 30.79 -7.60
C PRO A 393 -18.81 31.33 -6.80
N PHE A 394 -17.63 30.76 -7.01
CA PHE A 394 -16.42 31.06 -6.24
C PHE A 394 -15.55 32.07 -6.95
N GLN A 395 -14.92 32.96 -6.18
CA GLN A 395 -13.95 33.87 -6.77
C GLN A 395 -12.74 33.05 -7.26
N PRO A 396 -12.14 33.42 -8.41
CA PRO A 396 -10.88 32.83 -8.82
C PRO A 396 -9.86 32.92 -7.68
N ASN A 397 -9.06 31.86 -7.49
CA ASN A 397 -7.97 31.96 -6.54
C ASN A 397 -6.99 33.04 -7.02
N GLY A 398 -6.19 33.56 -6.09
CA GLY A 398 -5.10 34.45 -6.48
C GLY A 398 -4.17 33.78 -7.50
N PRO A 399 -3.48 34.56 -8.35
CA PRO A 399 -2.73 34.03 -9.50
C PRO A 399 -1.65 33.04 -9.09
N CYS A 400 -1.03 33.17 -7.92
CA CYS A 400 -0.05 32.19 -7.45
C CYS A 400 -0.72 30.86 -7.10
N VAL A 401 -1.78 30.91 -6.29
CA VAL A 401 -2.51 29.70 -5.87
C VAL A 401 -3.16 29.00 -7.08
N GLN A 402 -3.71 29.77 -8.02
CA GLN A 402 -4.31 29.22 -9.23
C GLN A 402 -3.28 28.54 -10.13
N ASN A 403 -2.12 29.18 -10.36
CA ASN A 403 -1.04 28.56 -11.13
C ASN A 403 -0.49 27.30 -10.45
N CYS A 404 -0.45 27.30 -9.12
CA CYS A 404 -0.05 26.16 -8.31
C CYS A 404 -0.98 24.96 -8.51
N ILE A 405 -2.29 25.17 -8.33
CA ILE A 405 -3.34 24.18 -8.54
C ILE A 405 -3.29 23.64 -9.98
N ASN A 406 -3.19 24.52 -10.97
CA ASN A 406 -3.16 24.13 -12.38
C ASN A 406 -1.89 23.36 -12.76
N THR A 407 -0.74 23.69 -12.18
CA THR A 407 0.52 22.98 -12.46
C THR A 407 0.47 21.58 -11.87
N VAL A 408 0.17 21.46 -10.57
CA VAL A 408 0.03 20.16 -9.89
C VAL A 408 -1.06 19.31 -10.55
N GLY A 409 -2.18 19.93 -10.89
CA GLY A 409 -3.28 19.26 -11.57
C GLY A 409 -2.87 18.71 -12.93
N LYS A 410 -2.17 19.49 -13.76
CA LYS A 410 -1.69 19.05 -15.08
C LYS A 410 -0.64 17.96 -15.02
N ASP A 411 0.19 17.95 -13.97
CA ASP A 411 1.15 16.87 -13.73
C ASP A 411 0.45 15.53 -13.42
N MET A 412 -0.73 15.57 -12.78
CA MET A 412 -1.51 14.37 -12.43
C MET A 412 -2.55 13.99 -13.48
N PHE A 413 -3.09 14.97 -14.18
CA PHE A 413 -4.14 14.84 -15.17
C PHE A 413 -3.93 15.89 -16.26
N PRO A 414 -3.43 15.52 -17.46
CA PRO A 414 -3.05 16.48 -18.50
C PRO A 414 -4.15 17.45 -18.93
N ASN A 415 -5.42 17.05 -18.79
CA ASN A 415 -6.60 17.86 -19.12
C ASN A 415 -7.12 18.67 -17.92
N PHE A 416 -6.37 18.73 -16.81
CA PHE A 416 -6.77 19.45 -15.61
C PHE A 416 -7.02 20.93 -15.92
N THR A 417 -8.14 21.42 -15.40
CA THR A 417 -8.65 22.76 -15.69
C THR A 417 -9.49 23.29 -14.55
N ASP A 418 -9.36 24.59 -14.33
CA ASP A 418 -10.15 25.42 -13.44
C ASP A 418 -11.26 26.18 -14.18
N ASP A 419 -11.35 26.02 -15.52
CA ASP A 419 -12.39 26.65 -16.33
C ASP A 419 -13.72 25.91 -16.11
N PRO A 420 -14.73 26.55 -15.49
CA PRO A 420 -16.03 25.92 -15.26
C PRO A 420 -16.74 25.49 -16.54
N LYS A 421 -16.34 26.01 -17.71
CA LYS A 421 -16.91 25.64 -19.01
C LYS A 421 -16.25 24.41 -19.64
N SER A 422 -15.15 23.93 -19.07
CA SER A 422 -14.44 22.79 -19.62
C SER A 422 -15.17 21.48 -19.33
N PRO A 423 -15.24 20.53 -20.28
CA PRO A 423 -15.81 19.21 -20.01
C PRO A 423 -15.05 18.43 -18.92
N TYR A 424 -13.82 18.83 -18.61
CA TYR A 424 -12.97 18.20 -17.59
C TYR A 424 -13.03 18.92 -16.22
N PHE A 425 -13.91 19.91 -16.05
CA PHE A 425 -13.97 20.70 -14.82
C PHE A 425 -14.29 19.84 -13.59
N PHE A 426 -15.35 19.03 -13.64
CA PHE A 426 -15.74 18.17 -12.51
C PHE A 426 -14.72 17.07 -12.21
N GLU A 427 -14.05 16.53 -13.22
CA GLU A 427 -12.95 15.59 -13.04
C GLU A 427 -11.75 16.29 -12.38
N SER A 428 -11.43 17.52 -12.77
CA SER A 428 -10.38 18.31 -12.11
C SER A 428 -10.71 18.60 -10.64
N LEU A 429 -11.98 18.88 -10.34
CA LEU A 429 -12.44 19.08 -8.96
C LEU A 429 -12.40 17.80 -8.10
N SER A 430 -12.52 16.60 -8.69
CA SER A 430 -12.45 15.35 -7.91
C SER A 430 -11.07 15.14 -7.28
N TYR A 431 -10.00 15.51 -7.96
CA TYR A 431 -8.64 15.53 -7.41
C TYR A 431 -8.52 16.47 -6.19
N SER A 432 -9.36 17.48 -6.06
CA SER A 432 -9.36 18.40 -4.92
C SER A 432 -10.29 17.96 -3.78
N PHE A 433 -11.44 17.35 -4.11
CA PHE A 433 -12.56 17.25 -3.17
C PHE A 433 -13.06 15.83 -2.88
N GLU A 434 -12.66 14.82 -3.66
CA GLU A 434 -13.09 13.43 -3.46
C GLU A 434 -12.31 12.77 -2.31
N SER A 435 -12.95 12.68 -1.14
CA SER A 435 -12.32 12.07 0.05
C SER A 435 -11.97 10.61 -0.16
N GLY A 436 -10.88 10.16 0.48
CA GLY A 436 -10.45 8.76 0.48
C GLY A 436 -9.61 8.33 -0.73
N SER A 437 -9.61 9.09 -1.83
CA SER A 437 -8.81 8.73 -3.00
C SER A 437 -7.32 9.02 -2.81
N GLU A 438 -6.45 8.11 -3.28
CA GLU A 438 -4.99 8.33 -3.29
C GLU A 438 -4.62 9.56 -4.14
N ASN A 439 -5.34 9.77 -5.25
CA ASN A 439 -5.18 10.93 -6.12
C ASN A 439 -5.44 12.24 -5.38
N THR A 440 -6.49 12.32 -4.58
CA THR A 440 -6.81 13.52 -3.80
C THR A 440 -5.77 13.79 -2.74
N ARG A 441 -5.25 12.76 -2.08
CA ARG A 441 -4.18 12.90 -1.09
C ARG A 441 -2.88 13.41 -1.72
N ASN A 442 -2.50 12.86 -2.86
CA ASN A 442 -1.30 13.25 -3.61
C ASN A 442 -1.42 14.67 -4.17
N PHE A 443 -2.60 15.01 -4.71
CA PHE A 443 -2.91 16.35 -5.21
C PHE A 443 -2.85 17.39 -4.09
N MET A 444 -3.58 17.19 -2.99
CA MET A 444 -3.63 18.15 -1.87
C MET A 444 -2.26 18.33 -1.20
N THR A 445 -1.45 17.26 -1.10
CA THR A 445 -0.08 17.35 -0.59
C THR A 445 0.80 18.21 -1.49
N SER A 446 0.70 17.99 -2.81
CA SER A 446 1.51 18.70 -3.80
C SER A 446 1.10 20.16 -3.93
N VAL A 447 -0.21 20.45 -3.93
CA VAL A 447 -0.75 21.81 -3.88
C VAL A 447 -0.32 22.50 -2.59
N GLY A 448 -0.40 21.85 -1.43
CA GLY A 448 0.03 22.43 -0.15
C GLY A 448 1.51 22.85 -0.12
N MET A 449 2.41 22.00 -0.64
CA MET A 449 3.84 22.34 -0.76
C MET A 449 4.09 23.55 -1.66
N CYS A 450 3.30 23.68 -2.72
CA CYS A 450 3.44 24.75 -3.69
C CYS A 450 2.77 26.06 -3.21
N GLN A 451 1.61 25.98 -2.56
CA GLN A 451 0.90 27.10 -1.91
C GLN A 451 1.71 27.73 -0.77
N GLY A 452 2.59 26.97 -0.11
CA GLY A 452 3.51 27.52 0.91
C GLY A 452 4.41 28.66 0.42
N LYS A 453 4.52 28.85 -0.91
CA LYS A 453 5.26 29.95 -1.55
C LYS A 453 4.35 31.12 -1.99
N CYS A 454 3.04 30.97 -1.91
CA CYS A 454 2.10 31.98 -2.34
C CYS A 454 1.84 33.05 -1.26
N PRO A 455 1.45 34.27 -1.66
CA PRO A 455 1.12 35.33 -0.71
C PRO A 455 0.05 34.87 0.29
N ALA A 456 0.23 35.23 1.57
CA ALA A 456 -0.68 34.83 2.64
C ALA A 456 -2.15 35.20 2.37
N ALA A 457 -2.40 36.34 1.70
CA ALA A 457 -3.74 36.75 1.31
C ALA A 457 -4.41 35.80 0.30
N GLU A 458 -3.65 35.23 -0.65
CA GLU A 458 -4.19 34.27 -1.61
C GLU A 458 -4.47 32.91 -0.95
N ASN A 459 -3.57 32.46 -0.06
CA ASN A 459 -3.77 31.25 0.72
C ASN A 459 -4.98 31.37 1.67
N ALA A 460 -5.17 32.55 2.27
CA ALA A 460 -6.34 32.84 3.09
C ALA A 460 -7.64 32.80 2.27
N LEU A 461 -7.63 33.35 1.06
CA LEU A 461 -8.76 33.29 0.14
C LEU A 461 -9.11 31.84 -0.21
N TYR A 462 -8.13 31.05 -0.66
CA TYR A 462 -8.33 29.62 -0.97
C TYR A 462 -8.89 28.85 0.23
N SER A 463 -8.26 29.00 1.40
CA SER A 463 -8.70 28.32 2.63
C SER A 463 -10.11 28.71 3.05
N SER A 464 -10.48 29.99 2.91
CA SER A 464 -11.83 30.48 3.25
C SER A 464 -12.92 29.93 2.35
N GLN A 465 -12.58 29.60 1.09
CA GLN A 465 -13.54 29.08 0.11
C GLN A 465 -13.55 27.55 0.05
N PHE A 466 -12.50 26.86 0.48
CA PHE A 466 -12.33 25.42 0.30
C PHE A 466 -13.53 24.58 0.78
N ALA A 467 -14.05 24.86 1.98
CA ALA A 467 -15.19 24.15 2.52
C ALA A 467 -16.47 24.37 1.68
N ALA A 468 -16.68 25.60 1.21
CA ALA A 468 -17.82 25.93 0.37
C ALA A 468 -17.68 25.36 -1.06
N GLN A 469 -16.48 25.38 -1.63
CA GLN A 469 -16.16 24.75 -2.92
C GLN A 469 -16.41 23.24 -2.86
N LYS A 470 -15.97 22.57 -1.79
CA LYS A 470 -16.25 21.15 -1.55
C LYS A 470 -17.75 20.86 -1.42
N ALA A 471 -18.49 21.69 -0.69
CA ALA A 471 -19.94 21.54 -0.55
C ALA A 471 -20.66 21.72 -1.90
N TRP A 472 -20.26 22.72 -2.69
CA TRP A 472 -20.78 22.93 -4.03
C TRP A 472 -20.44 21.77 -4.97
N TYR A 473 -19.19 21.29 -4.96
CA TYR A 473 -18.79 20.12 -5.74
C TYR A 473 -19.64 18.91 -5.40
N ASN A 474 -19.84 18.60 -4.11
CA ASN A 474 -20.68 17.48 -3.70
C ASN A 474 -22.15 17.63 -4.14
N ALA A 475 -22.67 18.85 -4.17
CA ALA A 475 -24.04 19.15 -4.59
C ALA A 475 -24.23 19.14 -6.12
N ASN A 476 -23.19 19.44 -6.89
CA ASN A 476 -23.27 19.64 -8.35
C ASN A 476 -22.50 18.61 -9.16
N LYS A 477 -21.64 17.79 -8.54
CA LYS A 477 -20.92 16.73 -9.26
C LYS A 477 -21.94 15.84 -9.97
N PRO A 478 -21.68 15.46 -11.23
CA PRO A 478 -22.55 14.57 -11.96
C PRO A 478 -22.89 13.38 -11.07
N GLN A 479 -24.16 13.27 -10.69
CA GLN A 479 -24.63 12.06 -10.01
C GLN A 479 -24.54 10.95 -11.05
N PRO A 480 -24.14 9.73 -10.66
CA PRO A 480 -24.25 8.58 -11.56
C PRO A 480 -25.70 8.48 -12.03
N THR A 481 -25.96 8.80 -13.30
CA THR A 481 -27.31 8.81 -13.84
C THR A 481 -27.73 7.37 -14.09
N THR A 482 -28.96 7.01 -13.71
CA THR A 482 -29.59 5.76 -14.12
C THR A 482 -30.21 5.84 -15.52
N ASP A 483 -30.18 7.01 -16.18
CA ASP A 483 -30.62 7.16 -17.56
C ASP A 483 -29.69 6.36 -18.49
N PRO A 484 -30.16 5.26 -19.09
CA PRO A 484 -29.33 4.41 -19.91
C PRO A 484 -28.84 5.13 -21.16
N LYS A 485 -29.47 6.23 -21.60
CA LYS A 485 -29.07 6.97 -22.80
C LYS A 485 -28.11 8.12 -22.52
N SER A 486 -27.75 8.39 -21.26
CA SER A 486 -26.85 9.51 -20.96
C SER A 486 -25.44 9.24 -21.49
N ALA A 487 -24.75 10.29 -21.91
CA ALA A 487 -23.37 10.19 -22.38
C ALA A 487 -22.43 9.58 -21.32
N TYR A 488 -22.69 9.86 -20.04
CA TYR A 488 -21.93 9.29 -18.92
C TYR A 488 -22.22 7.81 -18.71
N PHE A 489 -23.47 7.37 -18.84
CA PHE A 489 -23.81 5.95 -18.76
C PHE A 489 -23.18 5.17 -19.91
N ILE A 490 -23.30 5.68 -21.15
CA ILE A 490 -22.66 5.10 -22.33
C ILE A 490 -21.12 5.07 -22.16
N GLN A 491 -20.52 6.13 -21.62
CA GLN A 491 -19.07 6.18 -21.35
C GLN A 491 -18.64 5.21 -20.24
N SER A 492 -19.46 5.03 -19.21
CA SER A 492 -19.22 4.01 -18.18
C SER A 492 -19.29 2.59 -18.75
N LEU A 493 -20.26 2.33 -19.64
CA LEU A 493 -20.36 1.06 -20.37
C LEU A 493 -19.23 0.88 -21.40
N ALA A 494 -18.64 1.95 -21.92
CA ALA A 494 -17.47 1.87 -22.78
C ALA A 494 -16.25 1.32 -22.00
N TYR A 495 -16.07 1.75 -20.76
CA TYR A 495 -15.09 1.13 -19.85
C TYR A 495 -15.40 -0.33 -19.54
N THR A 496 -16.63 -0.80 -19.72
CA THR A 496 -16.98 -2.21 -19.53
C THR A 496 -16.84 -3.03 -20.82
N PHE A 497 -17.24 -2.52 -21.98
CA PHE A 497 -17.45 -3.32 -23.19
C PHE A 497 -16.45 -3.09 -24.33
N GLU A 498 -15.64 -2.02 -24.30
CA GLU A 498 -14.64 -1.76 -25.35
C GLU A 498 -13.31 -2.45 -25.05
N SER A 499 -13.03 -3.51 -25.80
CA SER A 499 -11.79 -4.28 -25.68
C SER A 499 -10.57 -3.44 -26.11
N GLY A 500 -9.53 -3.42 -25.28
CA GLY A 500 -8.22 -2.83 -25.62
C GLY A 500 -7.88 -1.53 -24.90
N SER A 501 -8.78 -0.97 -24.08
CA SER A 501 -8.42 0.14 -23.18
C SER A 501 -7.85 -0.38 -21.86
N ALA A 502 -6.81 0.28 -21.32
CA ALA A 502 -6.25 -0.06 -20.00
C ALA A 502 -7.31 0.05 -18.88
N ASN A 503 -8.28 0.95 -19.07
CA ASN A 503 -9.39 1.16 -18.14
C ASN A 503 -10.39 -0.01 -18.16
N THR A 504 -10.60 -0.65 -19.32
CA THR A 504 -11.45 -1.83 -19.45
C THR A 504 -10.85 -3.05 -18.76
N GLY A 505 -9.54 -3.24 -18.89
CA GLY A 505 -8.82 -4.30 -18.18
C GLY A 505 -8.92 -4.13 -16.66
N LYS A 506 -8.75 -2.90 -16.17
CA LYS A 506 -8.88 -2.58 -14.75
C LYS A 506 -10.32 -2.75 -14.25
N PHE A 507 -11.32 -2.22 -14.97
CA PHE A 507 -12.72 -2.36 -14.61
C PHE A 507 -13.16 -3.83 -14.54
N MET A 508 -12.83 -4.66 -15.54
CA MET A 508 -13.21 -6.08 -15.52
C MET A 508 -12.51 -6.87 -14.41
N THR A 509 -11.29 -6.48 -14.05
CA THR A 509 -10.57 -7.06 -12.90
C THR A 509 -11.27 -6.69 -11.60
N ASP A 510 -11.57 -5.40 -11.40
CA ASP A 510 -12.21 -4.89 -10.18
C ASP A 510 -13.67 -5.37 -10.04
N ALA A 511 -14.44 -5.40 -11.15
CA ALA A 511 -15.80 -5.91 -11.20
C ALA A 511 -15.84 -7.44 -11.05
N GLY A 512 -14.85 -8.17 -11.59
CA GLY A 512 -14.70 -9.61 -11.39
C GLY A 512 -14.45 -9.96 -9.91
N ILE A 513 -13.64 -9.15 -9.22
CA ILE A 513 -13.41 -9.25 -7.77
C ILE A 513 -14.71 -9.01 -6.98
N CYS A 514 -15.54 -8.06 -7.41
CA CYS A 514 -16.79 -7.72 -6.72
C CYS A 514 -17.92 -8.73 -6.99
N MET A 515 -18.06 -9.21 -8.23
CA MET A 515 -19.11 -10.18 -8.60
C MET A 515 -18.84 -11.57 -8.03
N GLY A 516 -17.59 -11.97 -7.81
CA GLY A 516 -17.25 -13.29 -7.25
C GLY A 516 -17.85 -13.59 -5.88
N ALA A 517 -18.24 -12.56 -5.11
CA ALA A 517 -18.87 -12.67 -3.79
C ALA A 517 -20.41 -12.73 -3.83
N CYS A 518 -21.03 -12.58 -5.00
CA CYS A 518 -22.48 -12.65 -5.14
C CYS A 518 -22.96 -14.12 -5.16
N PRO A 519 -24.14 -14.45 -4.60
CA PRO A 519 -24.77 -15.76 -4.77
C PRO A 519 -24.83 -16.17 -6.25
N VAL A 520 -24.70 -17.47 -6.52
CA VAL A 520 -24.65 -18.01 -7.89
C VAL A 520 -25.87 -17.58 -8.71
N GLU A 521 -27.03 -17.46 -8.08
CA GLU A 521 -28.28 -17.03 -8.71
C GLU A 521 -28.22 -15.56 -9.21
N GLU A 522 -27.52 -14.67 -8.50
CA GLU A 522 -27.31 -13.29 -8.92
C GLU A 522 -26.24 -13.20 -10.02
N LEU A 523 -25.22 -14.06 -9.94
CA LEU A 523 -24.19 -14.18 -10.96
C LEU A 523 -24.76 -14.66 -12.29
N ASP A 524 -25.67 -15.64 -12.24
CA ASP A 524 -26.35 -16.19 -13.40
C ASP A 524 -27.34 -15.19 -14.00
N LEU A 525 -28.03 -14.40 -13.16
CA LEU A 525 -28.85 -13.27 -13.61
C LEU A 525 -28.01 -12.21 -14.34
N TYR A 526 -26.85 -11.85 -13.78
CA TYR A 526 -25.92 -10.91 -14.42
C TYR A 526 -25.39 -11.45 -15.76
N ARG A 527 -24.98 -12.72 -15.83
CA ARG A 527 -24.53 -13.38 -17.06
C ARG A 527 -25.63 -13.42 -18.13
N ALA A 528 -26.87 -13.70 -17.73
CA ALA A 528 -28.02 -13.68 -18.63
C ALA A 528 -28.32 -12.26 -19.17
N GLN A 529 -28.03 -11.22 -18.41
CA GLN A 529 -28.22 -9.83 -18.82
C GLN A 529 -27.02 -9.25 -19.60
N TYR A 530 -25.81 -9.79 -19.41
CA TYR A 530 -24.56 -9.25 -19.96
C TYR A 530 -24.58 -9.13 -21.48
N ASP A 531 -25.02 -10.16 -22.20
CA ASP A 531 -25.09 -10.13 -23.66
C ASP A 531 -26.14 -9.13 -24.16
N ALA A 532 -27.25 -8.98 -23.44
CA ALA A 532 -28.29 -8.00 -23.73
C ALA A 532 -27.79 -6.56 -23.48
N GLN A 533 -27.05 -6.32 -22.39
CA GLN A 533 -26.41 -5.03 -22.08
C GLN A 533 -25.34 -4.67 -23.10
N LYS A 534 -24.51 -5.63 -23.53
CA LYS A 534 -23.49 -5.44 -24.57
C LYS A 534 -24.11 -5.19 -25.95
N ALA A 535 -25.18 -5.89 -26.30
CA ALA A 535 -25.92 -5.67 -27.53
C ALA A 535 -26.57 -4.27 -27.53
N TRP A 536 -27.19 -3.89 -26.41
CA TRP A 536 -27.75 -2.56 -26.21
C TRP A 536 -26.67 -1.47 -26.32
N TYR A 537 -25.51 -1.63 -25.66
CA TYR A 537 -24.38 -0.70 -25.76
C TYR A 537 -23.92 -0.52 -27.21
N ASN A 538 -23.69 -1.62 -27.94
CA ASN A 538 -23.25 -1.54 -29.33
C ASN A 538 -24.27 -0.88 -30.27
N ALA A 539 -25.57 -1.00 -29.96
CA ALA A 539 -26.64 -0.34 -30.71
C ALA A 539 -26.73 1.17 -30.42
N ASN A 540 -26.36 1.61 -29.20
CA ASN A 540 -26.56 2.99 -28.74
C ASN A 540 -25.27 3.83 -28.68
N LYS A 541 -24.08 3.23 -28.73
CA LYS A 541 -22.80 3.95 -28.64
C LYS A 541 -22.57 5.00 -29.75
N ASN A 542 -23.26 4.86 -30.88
CA ASN A 542 -23.21 5.80 -32.01
C ASN A 542 -24.42 6.75 -32.06
N SER A 543 -25.39 6.60 -31.16
CA SER A 543 -26.65 7.36 -31.16
C SER A 543 -26.57 8.70 -30.44
N SER A 544 -25.39 9.06 -29.90
CA SER A 544 -25.11 10.35 -29.26
C SER A 544 -24.99 11.52 -30.25
N GLY A 545 -25.11 11.28 -31.56
CA GLY A 545 -25.32 12.31 -32.57
C GLY A 545 -26.81 12.64 -32.72
N GLY A 546 -27.24 13.79 -32.20
CA GLY A 546 -28.64 14.22 -32.11
C GLY A 546 -29.48 14.03 -33.38
N GLY A 547 -30.61 13.34 -33.22
CA GLY A 547 -31.69 13.26 -34.19
C GLY A 547 -33.02 13.24 -33.44
N ASP A 548 -33.75 14.34 -33.55
CA ASP A 548 -35.05 14.56 -32.92
C ASP A 548 -36.11 13.63 -33.53
N GLY A 549 -36.83 12.88 -32.70
CA GLY A 549 -37.83 11.91 -33.12
C GLY A 549 -38.81 11.62 -31.99
N GLY A 550 -39.90 12.38 -31.95
CA GLY A 550 -40.95 12.28 -30.95
C GLY A 550 -41.73 10.97 -30.99
N GLY A 551 -42.22 10.54 -29.82
CA GLY A 551 -43.08 9.37 -29.70
C GLY A 551 -43.41 8.98 -28.26
N ASP A 552 -44.55 9.49 -27.80
CA ASP A 552 -45.54 8.92 -26.87
C ASP A 552 -45.23 8.75 -25.37
N THR A 553 -46.12 9.34 -24.57
CA THR A 553 -46.12 9.45 -23.11
C THR A 553 -47.25 8.62 -22.53
N THR A 554 -46.96 7.52 -21.82
CA THR A 554 -47.77 7.06 -20.67
C THR A 554 -47.08 5.90 -19.92
N ASN A 555 -46.52 6.15 -18.73
CA ASN A 555 -46.77 5.30 -17.55
C ASN A 555 -46.34 6.01 -16.24
N PRO A 556 -47.06 5.81 -15.11
CA PRO A 556 -46.83 6.54 -13.87
C PRO A 556 -45.97 5.76 -12.85
N GLY A 557 -45.14 6.50 -12.11
CA GLY A 557 -45.07 6.43 -10.64
C GLY A 557 -44.08 5.47 -9.97
N GLY A 558 -43.06 6.05 -9.33
CA GLY A 558 -42.44 5.53 -8.09
C GLY A 558 -40.98 5.10 -8.20
N ASP A 559 -40.05 6.01 -7.95
CA ASP A 559 -38.61 5.73 -7.78
C ASP A 559 -38.29 5.40 -6.30
N PRO A 560 -37.78 4.21 -5.95
CA PRO A 560 -37.44 3.83 -4.57
C PRO A 560 -35.95 3.96 -4.20
N THR A 561 -35.11 4.70 -4.94
CA THR A 561 -33.63 4.47 -4.89
C THR A 561 -32.74 5.50 -4.18
N ALA A 562 -33.28 6.41 -3.36
CA ALA A 562 -32.44 7.22 -2.46
C ALA A 562 -32.01 6.40 -1.21
N PRO A 563 -30.72 6.35 -0.83
CA PRO A 563 -30.32 5.81 0.46
C PRO A 563 -30.98 6.66 1.57
N PRO A 564 -31.66 6.07 2.55
CA PRO A 564 -32.39 6.83 3.54
C PRO A 564 -31.41 7.61 4.42
N THR A 565 -31.47 8.94 4.34
CA THR A 565 -30.77 9.86 5.25
C THR A 565 -31.59 10.15 6.51
N GLY A 566 -32.68 9.41 6.72
CA GLY A 566 -33.56 9.51 7.87
C GLY A 566 -33.29 8.45 8.94
N PRO A 567 -33.75 8.69 10.19
CA PRO A 567 -33.71 7.68 11.25
C PRO A 567 -34.35 6.37 10.78
N ILE A 568 -33.63 5.27 10.96
CA ILE A 568 -34.20 3.94 10.80
C ILE A 568 -35.17 3.75 11.97
N THR A 569 -36.42 3.41 11.70
CA THR A 569 -37.35 3.07 12.78
C THR A 569 -36.95 1.68 13.28
N PRO A 570 -36.45 1.55 14.52
CA PRO A 570 -36.09 0.24 15.05
C PRO A 570 -37.35 -0.63 15.16
N PRO A 571 -37.22 -1.96 15.19
CA PRO A 571 -38.32 -2.84 15.58
C PRO A 571 -38.94 -2.33 16.88
N ALA A 572 -40.26 -2.50 17.05
CA ALA A 572 -40.93 -2.13 18.30
C ALA A 572 -40.28 -2.92 19.47
N GLY A 573 -39.43 -2.24 20.26
CA GLY A 573 -38.61 -2.86 21.31
C GLY A 573 -37.09 -2.69 21.16
N GLY A 574 -36.60 -2.09 20.07
CA GLY A 574 -35.15 -1.98 19.78
C GLY A 574 -34.58 -3.21 19.08
N PHE A 575 -33.26 -3.23 18.89
CA PHE A 575 -32.56 -4.42 18.42
C PHE A 575 -32.26 -5.36 19.58
N ASP A 576 -32.44 -6.67 19.38
CA ASP A 576 -31.95 -7.67 20.33
C ASP A 576 -30.42 -7.77 20.19
N TYR A 577 -29.72 -6.96 21.01
CA TYR A 577 -28.27 -6.83 21.02
C TYR A 577 -27.69 -7.65 22.19
N PRO A 578 -27.25 -8.91 21.95
CA PRO A 578 -26.98 -9.90 23.00
C PRO A 578 -25.58 -9.74 23.62
N PHE A 579 -25.07 -8.51 23.71
CA PHE A 579 -23.73 -8.22 24.19
C PHE A 579 -23.79 -7.48 25.52
N THR A 580 -22.82 -7.79 26.38
CA THR A 580 -22.65 -7.07 27.63
C THR A 580 -22.19 -5.66 27.31
N ALA A 581 -22.83 -4.66 27.92
CA ALA A 581 -22.41 -3.27 27.81
C ALA A 581 -20.93 -3.14 28.16
N ASN A 582 -20.21 -2.31 27.40
CA ASN A 582 -18.83 -1.98 27.70
C ASN A 582 -18.72 -1.35 29.10
N GLY A 583 -17.56 -1.50 29.72
CA GLY A 583 -17.27 -0.79 30.98
C GLY A 583 -17.30 0.74 30.77
N PRO A 584 -17.49 1.51 31.85
CA PRO A 584 -17.73 2.95 31.76
C PRO A 584 -16.59 3.74 31.10
N CYS A 585 -15.34 3.27 31.18
CA CYS A 585 -14.23 3.93 30.50
C CYS A 585 -14.28 3.69 28.99
N VAL A 586 -14.40 2.43 28.56
CA VAL A 586 -14.46 2.08 27.13
C VAL A 586 -15.70 2.72 26.49
N GLN A 587 -16.85 2.63 27.17
CA GLN A 587 -18.10 3.25 26.72
C GLN A 587 -17.99 4.78 26.63
N GLY A 588 -17.30 5.42 27.58
CA GLY A 588 -17.03 6.86 27.52
C GLY A 588 -16.21 7.23 26.28
N CYS A 589 -15.16 6.46 25.99
CA CYS A 589 -14.28 6.69 24.82
C CYS A 589 -15.02 6.54 23.49
N THR A 590 -15.85 5.51 23.34
CA THR A 590 -16.64 5.28 22.12
C THR A 590 -17.74 6.32 21.97
N LEU A 591 -18.46 6.67 23.03
CA LEU A 591 -19.50 7.70 23.00
C LEU A 591 -18.93 9.09 22.69
N GLU A 592 -17.81 9.47 23.29
CA GLU A 592 -17.17 10.77 23.04
C GLU A 592 -16.71 10.88 21.58
N THR A 593 -15.97 9.87 21.11
CA THR A 593 -15.49 9.82 19.73
C THR A 593 -16.65 9.76 18.74
N GLY A 594 -17.63 8.91 19.01
CA GLY A 594 -18.81 8.72 18.19
C GLY A 594 -19.63 10.00 18.08
N LYS A 595 -19.90 10.69 19.20
CA LYS A 595 -20.65 11.97 19.20
C LYS A 595 -19.90 13.09 18.50
N ALA A 596 -18.57 13.10 18.58
CA ALA A 596 -17.75 14.07 17.85
C ALA A 596 -17.84 13.89 16.32
N MET A 597 -18.02 12.65 15.85
CA MET A 597 -18.14 12.32 14.43
C MET A 597 -19.58 12.33 13.92
N PHE A 598 -20.52 11.98 14.78
CA PHE A 598 -21.94 11.86 14.50
C PHE A 598 -22.75 12.29 15.74
N PRO A 599 -23.37 13.49 15.74
CA PRO A 599 -24.05 14.02 16.93
C PRO A 599 -25.13 13.11 17.53
N ASN A 600 -25.75 12.25 16.70
CA ASN A 600 -26.77 11.29 17.10
C ASN A 600 -26.21 9.90 17.46
N TYR A 601 -24.88 9.77 17.57
CA TYR A 601 -24.23 8.51 17.92
C TYR A 601 -24.79 7.97 19.24
N SER A 602 -25.22 6.72 19.22
CA SER A 602 -25.81 6.04 20.36
C SER A 602 -25.44 4.57 20.35
N GLU A 603 -25.08 4.06 21.52
CA GLU A 603 -24.87 2.64 21.79
C GLU A 603 -26.09 1.99 22.46
N ASP A 604 -27.18 2.73 22.60
CA ASP A 604 -28.45 2.22 23.09
C ASP A 604 -29.14 1.43 21.96
N PRO A 605 -29.39 0.12 22.12
CA PRO A 605 -30.03 -0.71 21.09
C PRO A 605 -31.47 -0.30 20.77
N THR A 606 -32.09 0.55 21.59
CA THR A 606 -33.42 1.13 21.33
C THR A 606 -33.37 2.43 20.51
N SER A 607 -32.18 3.00 20.31
CA SER A 607 -32.00 4.22 19.53
C SER A 607 -32.26 3.97 18.04
N PRO A 608 -32.98 4.89 17.33
CA PRO A 608 -33.10 4.82 15.88
C PRO A 608 -31.76 4.99 15.14
N TYR A 609 -30.71 5.40 15.85
CA TYR A 609 -29.36 5.61 15.34
C TYR A 609 -28.38 4.51 15.72
N PHE A 610 -28.84 3.44 16.40
CA PHE A 610 -27.96 2.38 16.92
C PHE A 610 -27.13 1.70 15.82
N ILE A 611 -27.80 1.18 14.77
CA ILE A 611 -27.12 0.50 13.66
C ILE A 611 -26.16 1.44 12.94
N GLN A 612 -26.57 2.69 12.70
CA GLN A 612 -25.71 3.69 12.07
C GLN A 612 -24.45 3.98 12.92
N SER A 613 -24.61 4.02 14.25
CA SER A 613 -23.50 4.22 15.19
C SER A 613 -22.52 3.04 15.16
N LEU A 614 -23.03 1.80 15.14
CA LEU A 614 -22.21 0.60 15.00
C LEU A 614 -21.43 0.56 13.67
N GLY A 615 -21.94 1.21 12.62
CA GLY A 615 -21.25 1.35 11.34
C GLY A 615 -19.87 1.99 11.46
N TYR A 616 -19.71 2.98 12.35
CA TYR A 616 -18.40 3.62 12.63
C TYR A 616 -17.38 2.66 13.25
N SER A 617 -17.81 1.60 13.91
CA SER A 617 -16.89 0.61 14.50
C SER A 617 -16.60 -0.56 13.55
N PHE A 618 -17.56 -0.92 12.70
CA PHE A 618 -17.58 -2.23 12.04
C PHE A 618 -17.58 -2.20 10.51
N GLU A 619 -17.83 -1.07 9.85
CA GLU A 619 -17.72 -0.97 8.38
C GLU A 619 -16.25 -0.86 7.96
N SER A 620 -15.64 -2.00 7.66
CA SER A 620 -14.25 -2.05 7.18
C SER A 620 -14.06 -1.20 5.92
N GLY A 621 -12.98 -0.43 5.89
CA GLY A 621 -12.55 0.30 4.69
C GLY A 621 -13.14 1.71 4.54
N SER A 622 -13.99 2.18 5.46
CA SER A 622 -14.42 3.58 5.47
C SER A 622 -13.44 4.47 6.24
N ASP A 623 -13.24 5.71 5.76
CA ASP A 623 -12.45 6.74 6.47
C ASP A 623 -13.01 6.99 7.89
N ASN A 624 -14.35 6.96 8.02
CA ASN A 624 -15.04 7.10 9.29
C ASN A 624 -14.68 5.98 10.27
N THR A 625 -14.57 4.74 9.81
CA THR A 625 -14.20 3.62 10.68
C THR A 625 -12.75 3.72 11.11
N GLN A 626 -11.84 4.11 10.21
CA GLN A 626 -10.44 4.29 10.56
C GLN A 626 -10.26 5.43 11.56
N GLU A 627 -10.91 6.56 11.35
CA GLU A 627 -10.87 7.71 12.25
C GLU A 627 -11.47 7.38 13.62
N PHE A 628 -12.64 6.72 13.64
CA PHE A 628 -13.29 6.28 14.87
C PHE A 628 -12.40 5.33 15.66
N MET A 629 -11.91 4.25 15.04
CA MET A 629 -11.05 3.26 15.72
C MET A 629 -9.73 3.86 16.20
N THR A 630 -9.17 4.83 15.47
CA THR A 630 -7.95 5.53 15.89
C THR A 630 -8.22 6.40 17.12
N LYS A 631 -9.24 7.26 17.08
CA LYS A 631 -9.55 8.19 18.17
C LYS A 631 -10.07 7.47 19.41
N ALA A 632 -11.01 6.55 19.23
CA ALA A 632 -11.54 5.72 20.31
C ALA A 632 -10.45 4.83 20.89
N GLY A 633 -9.60 4.20 20.04
CA GLY A 633 -8.47 3.37 20.49
C GLY A 633 -7.44 4.14 21.31
N MET A 634 -7.10 5.38 20.93
CA MET A 634 -6.22 6.25 21.71
C MET A 634 -6.79 6.58 23.10
N CYS A 635 -8.10 6.77 23.20
CA CYS A 635 -8.78 6.97 24.48
C CYS A 635 -8.82 5.67 25.30
N MET A 636 -9.22 4.56 24.68
CA MET A 636 -9.33 3.23 25.29
C MET A 636 -8.00 2.74 25.86
N GLY A 637 -6.86 3.11 25.28
CA GLY A 637 -5.53 2.76 25.79
C GLY A 637 -5.25 3.20 27.24
N LYS A 638 -6.10 4.04 27.82
CA LYS A 638 -6.04 4.47 29.23
C LYS A 638 -7.04 3.74 30.14
N CYS A 639 -7.88 2.87 29.59
CA CYS A 639 -8.92 2.18 30.33
C CYS A 639 -8.39 0.98 31.13
N PRO A 640 -9.10 0.56 32.20
CA PRO A 640 -8.75 -0.63 32.95
C PRO A 640 -8.68 -1.87 32.04
N ALA A 641 -7.70 -2.73 32.29
CA ALA A 641 -7.46 -3.93 31.48
C ALA A 641 -8.70 -4.84 31.37
N ALA A 642 -9.49 -4.97 32.45
CA ALA A 642 -10.72 -5.77 32.44
C ALA A 642 -11.78 -5.24 31.46
N GLU A 643 -11.89 -3.92 31.27
CA GLU A 643 -12.82 -3.34 30.31
C GLU A 643 -12.32 -3.51 28.87
N LEU A 644 -11.02 -3.34 28.65
CA LEU A 644 -10.38 -3.59 27.36
C LEU A 644 -10.51 -5.05 26.92
N GLU A 645 -10.34 -5.98 27.87
CA GLU A 645 -10.52 -7.41 27.65
C GLU A 645 -11.98 -7.74 27.29
N LEU A 646 -12.95 -7.19 28.02
CA LEU A 646 -14.37 -7.35 27.71
C LEU A 646 -14.72 -6.83 26.30
N TYR A 647 -14.21 -5.66 25.93
CA TYR A 647 -14.40 -5.08 24.59
C TYR A 647 -13.79 -5.97 23.51
N THR A 648 -12.53 -6.37 23.69
CA THR A 648 -11.80 -7.21 22.73
C THR A 648 -12.45 -8.57 22.54
N ASN A 649 -12.89 -9.20 23.63
CA ASN A 649 -13.53 -10.53 23.60
C ASN A 649 -14.88 -10.52 22.88
N GLN A 650 -15.63 -9.41 22.95
CA GLN A 650 -16.92 -9.29 22.28
C GLN A 650 -16.82 -8.71 20.86
N PHE A 651 -15.73 -8.01 20.51
CA PHE A 651 -15.61 -7.25 19.25
C PHE A 651 -15.91 -8.09 18.00
N THR A 652 -15.35 -9.29 17.88
CA THR A 652 -15.58 -10.18 16.73
C THR A 652 -17.04 -10.59 16.61
N ALA A 653 -17.69 -10.93 17.73
CA ALA A 653 -19.09 -11.34 17.75
C ALA A 653 -20.03 -10.15 17.51
N GLN A 654 -19.73 -8.96 18.05
CA GLN A 654 -20.45 -7.73 17.77
C GLN A 654 -20.39 -7.36 16.28
N LYS A 655 -19.21 -7.48 15.66
CA LYS A 655 -19.04 -7.26 14.22
C LYS A 655 -19.87 -8.23 13.40
N ALA A 656 -19.86 -9.53 13.73
CA ALA A 656 -20.66 -10.53 13.04
C ALA A 656 -22.16 -10.24 13.17
N TRP A 657 -22.63 -9.89 14.37
CA TRP A 657 -24.01 -9.49 14.61
C TRP A 657 -24.40 -8.24 13.82
N TYR A 658 -23.55 -7.20 13.80
CA TYR A 658 -23.78 -5.99 13.01
C TYR A 658 -23.95 -6.31 11.53
N LEU A 659 -23.05 -7.10 10.95
CA LEU A 659 -23.11 -7.48 9.53
C LEU A 659 -24.40 -8.25 9.19
N ALA A 660 -24.89 -9.08 10.10
CA ALA A 660 -26.16 -9.79 9.93
C ALA A 660 -27.40 -8.88 10.05
N ASN A 661 -27.32 -7.81 10.84
CA ASN A 661 -28.48 -6.97 11.19
C ASN A 661 -28.49 -5.59 10.50
N LYS A 662 -27.40 -5.14 9.88
CA LYS A 662 -27.28 -3.79 9.30
C LYS A 662 -28.35 -3.45 8.26
N ASN A 663 -28.88 -4.47 7.57
CA ASN A 663 -29.93 -4.30 6.55
C ASN A 663 -31.35 -4.50 7.10
N ALA A 664 -31.52 -4.98 8.33
CA ALA A 664 -32.84 -5.30 8.90
C ALA A 664 -33.73 -4.04 9.08
N GLY A 665 -33.11 -2.86 9.17
CA GLY A 665 -33.80 -1.58 9.27
C GLY A 665 -34.34 -1.01 7.94
N LEU A 666 -33.88 -1.52 6.80
CA LEU A 666 -34.25 -0.96 5.48
C LEU A 666 -35.55 -1.54 4.92
N ASN A 667 -36.06 -2.64 5.50
CA ASN A 667 -37.26 -3.35 5.01
C ASN A 667 -38.52 -3.18 5.89
N ALA A 668 -38.48 -2.33 6.91
CA ALA A 668 -39.65 -2.09 7.77
C ALA A 668 -40.66 -1.17 7.06
N THR A 669 -41.57 -1.76 6.29
CA THR A 669 -42.72 -1.05 5.70
C THR A 669 -43.78 -0.82 6.77
N ALA A 670 -43.51 0.08 7.72
CA ALA A 670 -44.50 0.54 8.68
C ALA A 670 -44.96 1.95 8.28
N THR A 671 -46.22 2.05 7.84
CA THR A 671 -46.87 3.34 7.56
C THR A 671 -46.87 4.19 8.84
N PRO A 672 -46.30 5.41 8.83
CA PRO A 672 -46.33 6.27 10.01
C PRO A 672 -47.77 6.70 10.28
N THR A 673 -48.30 6.30 11.43
CA THR A 673 -49.48 6.97 12.01
C THR A 673 -49.01 8.30 12.58
N GLY A 674 -49.78 9.36 12.29
CA GLY A 674 -49.36 10.76 12.36
C GLY A 674 -48.94 11.30 13.74
N PRO A 675 -48.58 12.60 13.79
CA PRO A 675 -47.91 13.21 14.94
C PRO A 675 -48.83 13.29 16.15
N VAL A 676 -48.43 12.63 17.25
CA VAL A 676 -49.05 12.81 18.57
C VAL A 676 -48.34 13.98 19.26
N THR A 677 -49.11 15.04 19.54
CA THR A 677 -48.70 16.19 20.34
C THR A 677 -48.36 15.75 21.76
N PRO A 678 -47.22 16.16 22.35
CA PRO A 678 -46.89 15.81 23.73
C PRO A 678 -47.89 16.48 24.68
N THR A 679 -48.63 15.67 25.44
CA THR A 679 -49.43 16.14 26.58
C THR A 679 -48.59 15.95 27.84
N ASP A 680 -48.41 17.05 28.55
CA ASP A 680 -47.67 17.21 29.80
C ASP A 680 -48.21 16.27 30.91
N PRO A 681 -47.37 15.58 31.72
CA PRO A 681 -47.87 14.79 32.84
C PRO A 681 -48.20 15.70 34.02
N ALA A 682 -49.51 15.88 34.25
CA ALA A 682 -50.07 16.48 35.45
C ALA A 682 -49.67 15.66 36.70
N THR A 683 -49.22 16.40 37.70
CA THR A 683 -49.00 16.02 39.09
C THR A 683 -50.25 15.43 39.72
N GLY A 684 -50.14 14.22 40.27
CA GLY A 684 -51.18 13.59 41.07
C GLY A 684 -50.57 12.70 42.16
N LEU A 685 -50.31 13.27 43.33
CA LEU A 685 -50.13 12.49 44.57
C LEU A 685 -51.14 13.01 45.62
N PRO A 686 -51.79 12.14 46.40
CA PRO A 686 -52.95 12.49 47.20
C PRO A 686 -52.57 13.10 48.55
N THR A 687 -53.33 14.11 48.95
CA THR A 687 -53.26 14.78 50.24
C THR A 687 -54.00 13.98 51.31
N THR A 688 -53.33 13.61 52.40
CA THR A 688 -53.95 13.53 53.74
C THR A 688 -52.97 14.03 54.79
N VAL A 689 -53.45 14.98 55.59
CA VAL A 689 -52.84 15.72 56.71
C VAL A 689 -53.63 15.26 57.95
N PRO A 690 -53.04 15.08 59.16
CA PRO A 690 -52.83 16.24 60.04
C PRO A 690 -51.69 16.23 61.09
N SER A 691 -51.24 17.47 61.42
CA SER A 691 -50.79 17.98 62.73
C SER A 691 -49.40 17.47 63.25
N THR A 692 -48.45 18.22 63.83
CA THR A 692 -48.41 19.49 64.61
C THR A 692 -46.93 19.88 64.88
N GLY A 693 -46.61 21.18 65.04
CA GLY A 693 -45.44 21.72 65.79
C GLY A 693 -44.10 21.77 65.02
N GLY A 694 -43.52 22.95 64.71
CA GLY A 694 -42.56 23.71 65.55
C GLY A 694 -41.14 23.16 65.35
N ASP A 695 -40.03 23.88 65.17
CA ASP A 695 -39.65 25.28 65.31
C ASP A 695 -38.22 25.41 64.70
N GLN A 696 -37.86 26.60 64.24
CA GLN A 696 -36.50 27.17 64.07
C GLN A 696 -35.37 26.48 63.27
N GLY A 697 -34.75 27.25 62.36
CA GLY A 697 -33.39 27.01 61.85
C GLY A 697 -33.07 27.74 60.54
N SER A 698 -32.45 28.91 60.65
CA SER A 698 -32.19 29.93 59.62
C SER A 698 -31.59 29.49 58.27
N SER A 699 -31.99 30.26 57.26
CA SER A 699 -31.53 30.33 55.87
C SER A 699 -30.20 31.07 55.66
N ALA A 700 -29.78 31.06 54.38
CA ALA A 700 -28.88 31.97 53.64
C ALA A 700 -27.42 31.50 53.48
N VAL A 701 -26.94 31.08 52.29
CA VAL A 701 -26.74 31.78 51.00
C VAL A 701 -25.59 32.80 51.03
N LYS A 702 -24.45 32.50 50.35
CA LYS A 702 -23.82 33.24 49.21
C LYS A 702 -22.29 33.05 49.10
N PHE A 703 -21.86 32.75 47.87
CA PHE A 703 -20.74 33.31 47.07
C PHE A 703 -19.45 33.80 47.75
N ALA A 704 -18.28 33.35 47.27
CA ALA A 704 -17.45 34.07 46.27
C ALA A 704 -15.99 33.59 46.18
N ALA A 705 -15.43 33.81 44.98
CA ALA A 705 -14.06 33.66 44.48
C ALA A 705 -12.90 34.22 45.34
N SER A 706 -11.70 33.66 45.11
CA SER A 706 -10.34 34.29 45.01
C SER A 706 -9.30 33.16 45.27
N GLY A 707 -8.15 32.98 44.61
CA GLY A 707 -7.29 33.87 43.85
C GLY A 707 -6.19 34.44 44.75
N LEU A 708 -5.02 33.79 44.87
CA LEU A 708 -3.71 34.46 45.00
C LEU A 708 -2.53 33.47 44.98
N ALA A 709 -1.49 33.84 44.23
CA ALA A 709 -0.13 33.29 44.28
C ALA A 709 0.69 33.94 45.41
N THR A 710 1.78 33.31 45.88
CA THR A 710 3.14 33.88 46.08
C THR A 710 4.16 32.80 46.50
N LEU A 711 5.35 32.90 45.89
CA LEU A 711 6.66 32.28 46.16
C LEU A 711 7.06 32.08 47.64
N LEU A 712 7.84 31.01 47.92
CA LEU A 712 9.26 31.13 48.34
C LEU A 712 10.03 29.82 48.13
N ALA A 713 11.26 29.94 47.63
CA ALA A 713 12.23 28.87 47.39
C ALA A 713 13.06 28.54 48.65
N VAL A 714 13.79 27.41 48.63
CA VAL A 714 15.25 27.26 48.91
C VAL A 714 15.63 25.86 49.46
N VAL A 715 16.51 25.21 48.68
CA VAL A 715 17.64 24.31 49.03
C VAL A 715 17.50 22.78 49.07
N SER A 716 18.28 22.22 48.15
CA SER A 716 18.84 20.89 47.91
C SER A 716 19.51 20.19 49.11
N ALA A 717 19.52 18.85 49.10
CA ALA A 717 20.76 18.06 49.30
C ALA A 717 20.58 16.56 48.94
N LEU A 718 21.61 16.05 48.27
CA LEU A 718 22.03 14.66 48.04
C LEU A 718 21.72 13.67 49.19
N VAL A 719 21.40 12.42 48.83
CA VAL A 719 22.10 11.23 49.38
C VAL A 719 22.27 10.19 48.27
N VAL A 720 23.52 9.98 47.86
CA VAL A 720 24.04 8.70 47.37
C VAL A 720 24.67 8.01 48.58
N VAL A 721 24.41 6.71 48.74
CA VAL A 721 25.33 5.61 49.15
C VAL A 721 24.47 4.45 49.69
N ALA A 722 24.30 3.42 48.87
CA ALA A 722 24.62 2.01 49.14
C ALA A 722 24.37 1.21 47.85
#